data_AF-J2JZK4-F1
#
_entry.id   AF-J2JZK4-F1
#
_cell.length_a   1.000
_cell.length_b   1.000
_cell.length_c   1.000
_cell.angle_alpha   90.00
_cell.angle_beta   90.00
_cell.angle_gamma   90.00
#
_symmetry.space_group_name_H-M   'P 1'
#
loop_
_entity.id
_entity.type
_entity.pdbx_description
1 polymer ?
#
loop_
_entity_poly.entity_id
_entity_poly.type
_entity_poly.pdbx_seq_one_letter_code
_entity_poly.pdbx_strand_id
1 'polypeptide(L)'
;MKKSIILSFVLGMLFPMLQAQDKYSSYYFKNYPNSPSTATFLRYGELQNSEYTGTNSPQIPLFTAESGTIKIPLILKYISGNGIKVAQEAGSVGLGWDISLPTITQSILGGYSDFGTEKKYLADFTKSSNPFNNYFPHSAQPLPSGFVSQPTKDAYSYYKTIDGFLPLNGNFVDLNNSFQADTDTSPDIFTCNLFGEKLEFVISNYPTNFVTTFTPTFYCLNKKGYKISYSTSTFFTIIDPQGTKYYFSRVEDVRTLTSVSKNYVITKISDINNNDINFVYNEFTNVQNLPSIGQKLNYTYGNQTYNYPSLPLANSQTFTWIGEFDEQYPGSSANPLNSSQSIGFTPSLNTSSTKQNYLLINNISGNFGKVNFYYSDRVDFPTQKLDKIEELNIFNQIVNKINFNYDYFNSQSSANIVSSPFYQGIIGSFYQSLPPDRLTKRLKLLSIVINNETPYTFGYNETLLPSKHSTGVDYWGYSNGGFTNKTLFLNPNDFNYPTAIPIDNNYNNNFKQADLNYTQSAILNKIIYPTKGYSSFEYELNTASNLFYQYDYGKLTVGNGLRMKSQTNKDSNDQFIGKTELQYVDGISTNPAFLFNKNTYSTIFFHPESGSGDSQSAGVISMNSNNNNSSSPIASGDYIGYSKVIKTEKDAQNSSKGAIETNYSNTSDFHYFFQDGVIPINMPSSKSPNSTENGKVLSEIVYDSFMNKIQQTDNTYSEIYSNVFYGTSLSRNSRSVWNSVTVNSSFVPQQHGVTVLGYYPIFSKESLLSQSVKNEYSNNKVFTIQTNYSYSAQNNLTQKLTNFPDGGTESTVLLYAHDMSNQKLVNVNMVSIPLRKTISKGGQDYSSFWTKYDDTSHLNPTSVQESSQVQPPNYIAESKTVVTYTSYDNKGNLLEYIDSENIPTTIVWGYNQTLPIAKIEGGSYASISQYLQDIISKSNLDVDATSEQTLINALDALRKKAEMNSYQITTYTYNPLIGVTTITPPSGIREKYIYDSSNRLIQVIDINGKVLKENQYNYKH
;
A
#
# COMPACT_ATOMS: atom_id res chain seq x y z
N MET A 1 -37.66 21.62 -22.83
CA MET A 1 -37.13 20.75 -21.75
C MET A 1 -36.97 21.51 -20.41
N LYS A 2 -38.00 22.20 -19.89
CA LYS A 2 -37.89 23.02 -18.67
C LYS A 2 -38.89 22.66 -17.53
N LYS A 3 -39.74 21.64 -17.72
CA LYS A 3 -40.69 21.16 -16.69
C LYS A 3 -40.38 19.77 -16.11
N SER A 4 -39.35 19.09 -16.61
CA SER A 4 -39.05 17.70 -16.21
C SER A 4 -38.07 17.59 -15.02
N ILE A 5 -37.39 18.68 -14.65
CA ILE A 5 -36.39 18.65 -13.56
C ILE A 5 -37.05 18.86 -12.18
N ILE A 6 -38.16 19.60 -12.10
CA ILE A 6 -38.89 19.82 -10.85
C ILE A 6 -39.76 18.60 -10.48
N LEU A 7 -40.19 17.80 -11.46
CA LEU A 7 -40.93 16.56 -11.20
C LEU A 7 -40.03 15.46 -10.62
N SER A 8 -38.73 15.44 -10.96
CA SER A 8 -37.75 14.52 -10.36
C SER A 8 -37.42 14.83 -8.90
N PHE A 9 -37.58 16.09 -8.46
CA PHE A 9 -37.36 16.49 -7.07
C PHE A 9 -38.56 16.16 -6.17
N VAL A 10 -39.78 16.11 -6.72
CA VAL A 10 -41.01 15.76 -5.98
C VAL A 10 -41.34 14.27 -6.04
N LEU A 11 -41.01 13.54 -7.12
CA LEU A 11 -41.14 12.08 -7.15
C LEU A 11 -40.09 11.35 -6.27
N GLY A 12 -38.94 11.97 -6.00
CA GLY A 12 -37.92 11.43 -5.09
C GLY A 12 -38.34 11.37 -3.62
N MET A 13 -39.39 12.10 -3.21
CA MET A 13 -39.89 12.11 -1.82
C MET A 13 -41.10 11.20 -1.58
N LEU A 14 -41.71 10.62 -2.63
CA LEU A 14 -42.94 9.82 -2.52
C LEU A 14 -42.79 8.32 -2.84
N PHE A 15 -41.57 7.84 -3.15
CA PHE A 15 -41.34 6.44 -3.55
C PHE A 15 -40.88 5.41 -2.50
N PRO A 16 -40.86 5.63 -1.16
CA PRO A 16 -40.57 4.52 -0.24
C PRO A 16 -41.80 3.69 0.20
N MET A 17 -43.03 4.01 -0.25
CA MET A 17 -44.24 3.39 0.33
C MET A 17 -44.81 2.14 -0.38
N LEU A 18 -44.14 1.58 -1.39
CA LEU A 18 -44.66 0.39 -2.12
C LEU A 18 -43.72 -0.82 -2.20
N GLN A 19 -42.71 -0.92 -1.34
CA GLN A 19 -41.85 -2.12 -1.23
C GLN A 19 -41.88 -2.74 0.17
N ALA A 20 -43.08 -3.05 0.66
CA ALA A 20 -43.26 -3.58 2.01
C ALA A 20 -43.01 -5.10 2.13
N GLN A 21 -42.91 -5.87 1.03
CA GLN A 21 -42.77 -7.34 1.11
C GLN A 21 -41.33 -7.87 1.00
N ASP A 22 -40.35 -7.10 0.49
CA ASP A 22 -38.94 -7.56 0.36
C ASP A 22 -37.98 -6.96 1.42
N LYS A 23 -38.51 -6.23 2.41
CA LYS A 23 -37.68 -5.42 3.33
C LYS A 23 -36.79 -6.26 4.24
N TYR A 24 -37.21 -7.47 4.63
CA TYR A 24 -36.60 -8.20 5.75
C TYR A 24 -35.49 -9.19 5.34
N SER A 25 -35.52 -9.72 4.11
CA SER A 25 -34.45 -10.58 3.59
C SER A 25 -33.12 -9.82 3.44
N SER A 26 -33.19 -8.52 3.13
CA SER A 26 -32.04 -7.64 2.89
C SER A 26 -31.07 -7.46 4.07
N TYR A 27 -31.52 -7.74 5.30
CA TYR A 27 -30.73 -7.56 6.52
C TYR A 27 -29.74 -8.69 6.81
N TYR A 28 -29.96 -9.89 6.24
CA TYR A 28 -29.02 -11.02 6.30
C TYR A 28 -28.56 -11.47 4.92
N PHE A 29 -29.45 -11.36 3.91
CA PHE A 29 -29.18 -11.71 2.52
C PHE A 29 -29.27 -10.48 1.63
N LYS A 30 -28.12 -9.96 1.20
CA LYS A 30 -28.08 -9.02 0.08
C LYS A 30 -28.39 -9.69 -1.27
N ASN A 31 -28.27 -11.03 -1.33
CA ASN A 31 -28.39 -11.81 -2.56
C ASN A 31 -29.04 -13.18 -2.29
N TYR A 32 -30.37 -13.28 -2.37
CA TYR A 32 -30.90 -14.45 -3.11
C TYR A 32 -30.39 -14.31 -4.55
N PRO A 33 -30.30 -15.39 -5.36
CA PRO A 33 -29.96 -15.25 -6.77
C PRO A 33 -31.03 -14.38 -7.45
N ASN A 34 -30.81 -13.08 -7.46
CA ASN A 34 -31.52 -12.13 -8.30
C ASN A 34 -31.07 -12.42 -9.73
N SER A 35 -31.99 -12.31 -10.70
CA SER A 35 -31.61 -12.45 -12.11
C SER A 35 -30.35 -11.60 -12.35
N PRO A 36 -29.26 -12.16 -12.91
CA PRO A 36 -28.07 -11.39 -13.25
C PRO A 36 -28.47 -10.09 -13.92
N SER A 37 -28.33 -8.99 -13.17
CA SER A 37 -28.51 -7.64 -13.70
C SER A 37 -27.19 -7.23 -14.34
N THR A 38 -27.28 -6.41 -15.38
CA THR A 38 -26.22 -6.01 -16.30
C THR A 38 -25.06 -5.20 -15.68
N ALA A 39 -24.87 -5.28 -14.36
CA ALA A 39 -23.88 -4.53 -13.58
C ALA A 39 -22.40 -4.81 -13.96
N THR A 40 -22.14 -5.75 -14.87
CA THR A 40 -20.79 -6.03 -15.39
C THR A 40 -20.40 -5.13 -16.58
N PHE A 41 -21.32 -4.35 -17.15
CA PHE A 41 -21.12 -3.68 -18.46
C PHE A 41 -20.45 -2.30 -18.45
N LEU A 42 -20.05 -1.77 -17.29
CA LEU A 42 -19.22 -0.55 -17.19
C LEU A 42 -17.74 -0.82 -16.89
N ARG A 43 -17.33 -2.09 -16.75
CA ARG A 43 -15.97 -2.47 -16.30
C ARG A 43 -14.86 -2.26 -17.32
N TYR A 44 -15.16 -1.91 -18.57
CA TYR A 44 -14.18 -1.93 -19.66
C TYR A 44 -13.69 -0.55 -20.11
N GLY A 45 -14.05 0.53 -19.39
CA GLY A 45 -13.66 1.90 -19.74
C GLY A 45 -13.08 2.75 -18.60
N GLU A 46 -13.51 2.54 -17.36
CA GLU A 46 -13.01 3.30 -16.19
C GLU A 46 -11.83 2.57 -15.54
N LEU A 47 -10.62 2.92 -15.95
CA LEU A 47 -9.41 2.51 -15.26
C LEU A 47 -9.24 3.38 -14.02
N GLN A 48 -9.07 2.75 -12.85
CA GLN A 48 -8.78 3.46 -11.60
C GLN A 48 -7.31 3.93 -11.60
N ASN A 49 -7.09 5.07 -12.24
CA ASN A 49 -5.81 5.77 -12.21
C ASN A 49 -5.74 6.68 -10.99
N SER A 50 -4.55 6.83 -10.42
CA SER A 50 -4.33 7.83 -9.38
C SER A 50 -4.22 9.19 -10.06
N GLU A 51 -5.31 9.95 -10.11
CA GLU A 51 -5.30 11.31 -10.66
C GLU A 51 -4.27 12.19 -9.93
N TYR A 52 -4.21 12.12 -8.60
CA TYR A 52 -3.26 12.88 -7.77
C TYR A 52 -1.78 12.68 -8.14
N THR A 53 -1.37 11.46 -8.52
CA THR A 53 0.04 11.18 -8.90
C THR A 53 0.24 11.06 -10.41
N GLY A 54 -0.85 10.98 -11.17
CA GLY A 54 -0.84 10.69 -12.60
C GLY A 54 -0.43 9.25 -12.97
N THR A 55 -0.33 8.34 -12.01
CA THR A 55 0.04 6.94 -12.25
C THR A 55 -1.05 6.21 -13.04
N ASN A 56 -0.69 5.65 -14.21
CA ASN A 56 -1.57 4.75 -14.98
C ASN A 56 -1.52 3.32 -14.39
N SER A 57 -2.62 2.82 -13.83
CA SER A 57 -2.66 1.50 -13.20
C SER A 57 -3.87 0.67 -13.62
N PRO A 58 -3.93 0.27 -14.92
CA PRO A 58 -5.02 -0.54 -15.40
C PRO A 58 -5.11 -1.89 -14.67
N GLN A 59 -6.34 -2.36 -14.49
CA GLN A 59 -6.66 -3.59 -13.76
C GLN A 59 -7.56 -4.48 -14.60
N ILE A 60 -7.26 -5.78 -14.62
CA ILE A 60 -8.12 -6.79 -15.24
C ILE A 60 -8.54 -7.76 -14.13
N PRO A 61 -9.82 -7.74 -13.71
CA PRO A 61 -10.36 -8.73 -12.80
C PRO A 61 -10.24 -10.13 -13.42
N LEU A 62 -9.64 -11.06 -12.68
CA LEU A 62 -9.52 -12.45 -13.11
C LEU A 62 -10.70 -13.27 -12.58
N PHE A 63 -10.89 -13.27 -11.26
CA PHE A 63 -12.05 -13.82 -10.55
C PHE A 63 -11.98 -13.44 -9.05
N THR A 64 -12.98 -13.83 -8.25
CA THR A 64 -13.02 -13.62 -6.80
C THR A 64 -13.21 -14.96 -6.09
N ALA A 65 -12.27 -15.36 -5.24
CA ALA A 65 -12.43 -16.54 -4.39
C ALA A 65 -13.27 -16.18 -3.14
N GLU A 66 -14.32 -16.95 -2.85
CA GLU A 66 -15.27 -16.65 -1.76
C GLU A 66 -15.48 -17.86 -0.83
N SER A 67 -15.38 -17.68 0.48
CA SER A 67 -15.63 -18.73 1.48
C SER A 67 -16.23 -18.09 2.72
N GLY A 68 -17.50 -18.39 3.02
CA GLY A 68 -18.24 -17.68 4.09
C GLY A 68 -18.34 -16.19 3.79
N THR A 69 -17.89 -15.34 4.72
CA THR A 69 -17.84 -13.88 4.51
C THR A 69 -16.55 -13.39 3.84
N ILE A 70 -15.56 -14.27 3.63
CA ILE A 70 -14.26 -13.92 3.04
C ILE A 70 -14.42 -13.74 1.52
N LYS A 71 -13.90 -12.63 0.99
CA LYS A 71 -13.82 -12.35 -0.45
C LYS A 71 -12.40 -11.95 -0.84
N ILE A 72 -11.79 -12.70 -1.74
CA ILE A 72 -10.44 -12.44 -2.24
C ILE A 72 -10.51 -12.14 -3.74
N PRO A 73 -10.41 -10.88 -4.16
CA PRO A 73 -10.34 -10.55 -5.57
C PRO A 73 -8.93 -10.85 -6.11
N LEU A 74 -8.84 -11.68 -7.14
CA LEU A 74 -7.62 -11.87 -7.94
C LEU A 74 -7.69 -10.95 -9.15
N ILE A 75 -6.76 -10.01 -9.20
CA ILE A 75 -6.72 -8.92 -10.18
C ILE A 75 -5.31 -8.88 -10.79
N LEU A 76 -5.23 -8.89 -12.12
CA LEU A 76 -4.00 -8.57 -12.84
C LEU A 76 -3.89 -7.04 -12.93
N LYS A 77 -2.88 -6.46 -12.28
CA LYS A 77 -2.70 -5.01 -12.18
C LYS A 77 -1.40 -4.58 -12.83
N TYR A 78 -1.44 -3.52 -13.63
CA TYR A 78 -0.22 -2.86 -14.09
C TYR A 78 0.24 -1.84 -13.03
N ILE A 79 1.43 -2.03 -12.47
CA ILE A 79 1.96 -1.25 -11.35
C ILE A 79 3.07 -0.27 -11.76
N SER A 80 3.56 -0.34 -13.00
CA SER A 80 4.62 0.52 -13.52
C SER A 80 4.11 1.69 -14.36
N GLY A 81 3.00 2.29 -13.92
CA GLY A 81 2.36 3.44 -14.57
C GLY A 81 3.24 4.69 -14.68
N ASN A 82 4.23 4.81 -13.79
CA ASN A 82 5.16 5.95 -13.75
C ASN A 82 6.44 5.70 -14.58
N GLY A 83 6.48 4.62 -15.36
CA GLY A 83 7.64 4.23 -16.16
C GLY A 83 8.34 2.98 -15.62
N ILE A 84 9.25 2.47 -16.44
CA ILE A 84 10.07 1.30 -16.13
C ILE A 84 11.47 1.76 -15.80
N LYS A 85 11.95 1.43 -14.59
CA LYS A 85 13.36 1.68 -14.23
C LYS A 85 14.26 0.70 -14.98
N VAL A 86 15.46 1.13 -15.36
CA VAL A 86 16.39 0.28 -16.12
C VAL A 86 16.77 -0.97 -15.34
N ALA A 87 17.00 -0.87 -14.04
CA ALA A 87 17.33 -2.04 -13.21
C ALA A 87 16.10 -2.90 -12.81
N GLN A 88 14.88 -2.53 -13.23
CA GLN A 88 13.66 -3.22 -12.81
C GLN A 88 13.60 -4.65 -13.34
N GLU A 89 13.27 -5.58 -12.44
CA GLU A 89 13.03 -6.99 -12.74
C GLU A 89 11.55 -7.24 -13.05
N ALA A 90 11.29 -8.17 -13.97
CA ALA A 90 9.92 -8.57 -14.32
C ALA A 90 9.38 -9.62 -13.33
N GLY A 91 8.16 -9.44 -12.83
CA GLY A 91 7.46 -10.43 -12.00
C GLY A 91 7.08 -11.70 -12.77
N SER A 92 6.44 -12.67 -12.12
CA SER A 92 6.03 -13.95 -12.75
C SER A 92 5.00 -13.77 -13.87
N VAL A 93 4.32 -12.63 -13.92
CA VAL A 93 3.32 -12.26 -14.93
C VAL A 93 3.79 -11.20 -15.92
N GLY A 94 5.10 -10.90 -15.95
CA GLY A 94 5.71 -9.96 -16.90
C GLY A 94 6.09 -8.62 -16.29
N LEU A 95 6.86 -7.83 -17.05
CA LEU A 95 7.39 -6.54 -16.64
C LEU A 95 6.26 -5.54 -16.40
N GLY A 96 6.24 -4.96 -15.20
CA GLY A 96 5.26 -3.96 -14.79
C GLY A 96 3.87 -4.50 -14.43
N TRP A 97 3.64 -5.81 -14.54
CA TRP A 97 2.40 -6.49 -14.14
C TRP A 97 2.58 -7.22 -12.81
N ASP A 98 1.51 -7.27 -12.01
CA ASP A 98 1.48 -7.99 -10.75
C ASP A 98 0.10 -8.62 -10.46
N ILE A 99 0.10 -9.73 -9.74
CA ILE A 99 -1.09 -10.33 -9.10
C ILE A 99 -0.79 -10.39 -7.60
N SER A 100 -1.07 -9.30 -6.91
CA SER A 100 -0.66 -9.14 -5.51
C SER A 100 -1.52 -9.99 -4.57
N LEU A 101 -0.87 -10.70 -3.65
CA LEU A 101 -1.49 -11.29 -2.46
C LEU A 101 -1.01 -10.54 -1.20
N PRO A 102 -1.79 -10.58 -0.11
CA PRO A 102 -1.36 -9.96 1.14
C PRO A 102 0.00 -10.46 1.61
N THR A 103 0.90 -9.52 1.87
CA THR A 103 2.27 -9.77 2.31
C THR A 103 2.65 -8.70 3.34
N ILE A 104 3.32 -9.11 4.41
CA ILE A 104 3.93 -8.21 5.39
C ILE A 104 5.41 -8.05 5.02
N THR A 105 5.85 -6.83 4.73
CA THR A 105 7.26 -6.51 4.47
C THR A 105 7.89 -5.88 5.71
N GLN A 106 9.05 -6.38 6.14
CA GLN A 106 9.85 -5.81 7.23
C GLN A 106 10.87 -4.81 6.67
N SER A 107 10.85 -3.58 7.17
CA SER A 107 11.85 -2.54 6.91
C SER A 107 12.77 -2.38 8.11
N ILE A 108 14.05 -2.73 7.91
CA ILE A 108 15.07 -2.68 8.97
C ILE A 108 15.54 -1.25 9.19
N LEU A 109 15.42 -0.74 10.42
CA LEU A 109 15.80 0.64 10.75
C LEU A 109 17.04 0.76 11.64
N GLY A 110 17.21 -0.11 12.63
CA GLY A 110 18.32 -0.06 13.60
C GLY A 110 19.56 -0.85 13.21
N GLY A 111 19.63 -1.32 11.95
CA GLY A 111 20.75 -2.05 11.37
C GLY A 111 20.57 -3.57 11.34
N TYR A 112 19.83 -4.12 12.30
CA TYR A 112 19.53 -5.55 12.41
C TYR A 112 18.03 -5.78 12.54
N SER A 113 17.59 -7.03 12.38
CA SER A 113 16.17 -7.37 12.47
C SER A 113 15.74 -7.48 13.93
N ASP A 114 14.55 -6.99 14.25
CA ASP A 114 13.90 -7.13 15.56
C ASP A 114 13.81 -8.58 16.07
N PHE A 115 13.77 -9.56 15.16
CA PHE A 115 13.71 -10.99 15.47
C PHE A 115 15.07 -11.71 15.50
N GLY A 116 16.16 -10.97 15.32
CA GLY A 116 17.53 -11.49 15.32
C GLY A 116 18.07 -11.75 16.73
N THR A 117 19.27 -12.34 16.82
CA THR A 117 19.95 -12.63 18.09
C THR A 117 20.80 -11.46 18.60
N GLU A 118 20.94 -10.42 17.79
CA GLU A 118 21.67 -9.21 18.07
C GLU A 118 21.09 -8.50 19.29
N LYS A 119 21.96 -7.79 20.02
CA LYS A 119 21.56 -7.02 21.20
C LYS A 119 20.65 -5.89 20.73
N LYS A 120 19.52 -5.73 21.40
CA LYS A 120 18.57 -4.65 21.12
C LYS A 120 18.74 -3.56 22.16
N TYR A 121 18.79 -2.33 21.70
CA TYR A 121 19.05 -1.18 22.56
C TYR A 121 18.52 0.11 21.96
N LEU A 122 17.46 0.65 22.53
CA LEU A 122 16.97 1.99 22.18
C LEU A 122 17.49 3.01 23.20
N ALA A 123 18.38 3.90 22.76
CA ALA A 123 18.92 4.96 23.61
C ALA A 123 17.81 5.95 24.03
N ASP A 124 17.90 6.48 25.25
CA ASP A 124 16.87 7.35 25.82
C ASP A 124 16.80 8.71 25.08
N PHE A 125 15.61 9.08 24.59
CA PHE A 125 15.39 10.34 23.84
C PHE A 125 15.85 11.60 24.58
N THR A 126 16.72 12.41 23.97
CA THR A 126 17.12 13.72 24.51
C THR A 126 16.81 14.85 23.53
N LYS A 127 16.09 15.88 23.98
CA LYS A 127 15.88 17.11 23.21
C LYS A 127 17.00 18.10 23.53
N SER A 128 18.20 17.89 22.98
CA SER A 128 19.31 18.85 23.07
C SER A 128 19.37 19.72 21.81
N SER A 129 19.43 21.04 21.97
CA SER A 129 19.73 22.00 20.90
C SER A 129 21.22 22.28 20.75
N ASN A 130 22.08 21.69 21.60
CA ASN A 130 23.49 22.07 21.73
C ASN A 130 24.43 20.90 21.37
N PRO A 131 25.31 21.02 20.35
CA PRO A 131 26.17 19.93 19.88
C PRO A 131 27.38 19.60 20.78
N PHE A 132 27.61 20.36 21.85
CA PHE A 132 28.62 20.07 22.86
C PHE A 132 28.04 20.45 24.22
N ASN A 133 27.62 19.46 25.01
CA ASN A 133 27.52 19.71 26.45
C ASN A 133 28.95 19.56 26.97
N ASN A 134 29.52 20.62 27.56
CA ASN A 134 30.89 20.67 28.12
C ASN A 134 31.18 19.66 29.25
N TYR A 135 30.31 18.68 29.43
CA TYR A 135 30.48 17.60 30.35
C TYR A 135 31.21 16.49 29.58
N PHE A 136 32.45 16.26 29.97
CA PHE A 136 33.16 15.01 29.74
C PHE A 136 32.80 14.08 30.90
N PRO A 137 31.63 13.42 30.94
CA PRO A 137 31.37 12.45 32.00
C PRO A 137 32.27 11.24 31.77
N HIS A 138 33.38 11.17 32.49
CA HIS A 138 34.19 9.95 32.62
C HIS A 138 33.59 8.95 33.63
N SER A 139 32.41 9.25 34.17
CA SER A 139 31.67 8.42 35.12
C SER A 139 30.17 8.63 34.98
N ALA A 140 29.35 7.65 35.37
CA ALA A 140 27.90 7.74 35.26
C ALA A 140 27.36 9.03 35.92
N GLN A 141 26.58 9.81 35.17
CA GLN A 141 25.97 11.06 35.62
C GLN A 141 24.46 11.03 35.35
N PRO A 142 23.65 11.74 36.15
CA PRO A 142 22.24 11.92 35.85
C PRO A 142 22.05 12.69 34.52
N LEU A 143 20.90 12.50 33.88
CA LEU A 143 20.56 13.23 32.66
C LEU A 143 20.40 14.74 32.93
N PRO A 144 20.74 15.59 31.95
CA PRO A 144 20.75 17.04 32.11
C PRO A 144 19.34 17.62 32.15
N SER A 145 19.21 18.83 32.70
CA SER A 145 17.95 19.59 32.67
C SER A 145 17.47 19.78 31.23
N GLY A 146 16.19 19.48 30.96
CA GLY A 146 15.61 19.48 29.61
C GLY A 146 15.54 18.12 28.91
N PHE A 147 15.99 17.04 29.56
CA PHE A 147 15.72 15.67 29.13
C PHE A 147 14.20 15.39 29.04
N VAL A 148 13.77 14.64 28.02
CA VAL A 148 12.36 14.36 27.76
C VAL A 148 12.17 12.85 27.66
N SER A 149 11.28 12.27 28.45
CA SER A 149 11.02 10.83 28.41
C SER A 149 10.10 10.38 27.28
N GLN A 150 9.57 11.31 26.47
CA GLN A 150 8.59 11.04 25.41
C GLN A 150 8.89 11.87 24.14
N PRO A 151 8.93 11.25 22.95
CA PRO A 151 9.14 11.97 21.69
C PRO A 151 7.88 12.74 21.26
N THR A 152 8.07 13.78 20.44
CA THR A 152 6.97 14.43 19.69
C THR A 152 7.14 14.20 18.19
N LYS A 153 6.09 14.41 17.40
CA LYS A 153 6.14 14.25 15.93
C LYS A 153 7.13 15.16 15.21
N ASP A 154 7.58 16.25 15.87
CA ASP A 154 8.56 17.20 15.36
C ASP A 154 9.98 16.97 15.95
N ALA A 155 10.16 15.89 16.73
CA ALA A 155 11.32 15.68 17.59
C ALA A 155 12.51 15.00 16.89
N TYR A 156 12.99 15.58 15.80
CA TYR A 156 14.32 15.24 15.32
C TYR A 156 15.38 15.90 16.20
N SER A 157 16.30 15.10 16.73
CA SER A 157 17.38 15.57 17.60
C SER A 157 18.72 14.99 17.16
N TYR A 158 19.79 15.71 17.47
CA TYR A 158 21.16 15.30 17.23
C TYR A 158 21.99 15.58 18.47
N TYR A 159 22.84 14.62 18.83
CA TYR A 159 23.66 14.69 20.03
C TYR A 159 25.04 14.09 19.77
N LYS A 160 26.07 14.70 20.37
CA LYS A 160 27.45 14.18 20.36
C LYS A 160 27.91 13.88 21.79
N THR A 161 28.68 12.82 21.94
CA THR A 161 29.40 12.45 23.16
C THR A 161 30.80 11.96 22.82
N ILE A 162 31.59 11.67 23.85
CA ILE A 162 32.87 10.98 23.69
C ILE A 162 32.74 9.52 24.13
N ASP A 163 33.62 8.66 23.63
CA ASP A 163 33.91 7.33 24.17
C ASP A 163 32.67 6.42 24.34
N GLY A 164 31.66 6.59 23.48
CA GLY A 164 30.45 5.78 23.51
C GLY A 164 29.54 6.03 24.71
N PHE A 165 29.65 7.19 25.36
CA PHE A 165 28.83 7.58 26.50
C PHE A 165 27.40 7.91 26.03
N LEU A 166 26.38 7.15 26.41
CA LEU A 166 25.01 7.29 25.87
C LEU A 166 23.95 7.44 26.97
N PRO A 167 22.83 8.15 26.71
CA PRO A 167 21.73 8.28 27.66
C PRO A 167 20.95 6.96 27.74
N LEU A 168 20.80 6.44 28.96
CA LEU A 168 20.17 5.17 29.27
C LEU A 168 19.58 5.14 30.69
N ASN A 169 18.30 4.80 30.79
CA ASN A 169 17.53 4.64 32.02
C ASN A 169 17.75 5.77 33.02
N GLY A 170 17.63 7.03 32.57
CA GLY A 170 17.75 8.17 33.48
C GLY A 170 19.18 8.66 33.73
N ASN A 171 20.21 8.01 33.18
CA ASN A 171 21.62 8.37 33.37
C ASN A 171 22.39 8.35 32.05
N PHE A 172 23.54 9.00 32.00
CA PHE A 172 24.53 8.73 30.97
C PHE A 172 25.45 7.60 31.40
N VAL A 173 25.66 6.63 30.51
CA VAL A 173 26.40 5.39 30.78
C VAL A 173 27.56 5.24 29.80
N ASP A 174 28.74 4.89 30.32
CA ASP A 174 29.89 4.48 29.52
C ASP A 174 29.64 3.11 28.90
N LEU A 175 29.65 3.05 27.57
CA LEU A 175 29.46 1.81 26.83
C LEU A 175 30.67 1.48 25.95
N ASN A 176 31.84 2.09 26.18
CA ASN A 176 33.02 1.91 25.33
C ASN A 176 33.45 0.42 25.23
N ASN A 177 33.28 -0.34 26.32
CA ASN A 177 33.63 -1.78 26.38
C ASN A 177 32.43 -2.74 26.19
N SER A 178 31.18 -2.24 26.26
CA SER A 178 29.97 -3.09 26.35
C SER A 178 29.14 -3.11 25.07
N PHE A 179 29.29 -2.09 24.22
CA PHE A 179 28.57 -1.95 22.96
C PHE A 179 29.37 -2.58 21.83
N GLN A 180 28.91 -3.74 21.35
CA GLN A 180 29.48 -4.40 20.18
C GLN A 180 28.89 -3.81 18.89
N ALA A 181 29.59 -3.95 17.77
CA ALA A 181 29.14 -3.47 16.46
C ALA A 181 27.77 -4.05 16.03
N ASP A 182 27.36 -5.17 16.64
CA ASP A 182 26.12 -5.89 16.31
C ASP A 182 25.00 -5.54 17.30
N THR A 183 24.57 -4.27 17.28
CA THR A 183 23.48 -3.76 18.13
C THR A 183 22.38 -3.13 17.28
N ASP A 184 21.13 -3.52 17.53
CA ASP A 184 19.93 -2.99 16.90
C ASP A 184 19.40 -1.78 17.68
N THR A 185 19.41 -0.61 17.04
CA THR A 185 19.16 0.68 17.71
C THR A 185 17.75 1.25 17.53
N SER A 186 16.88 0.58 16.76
CA SER A 186 15.55 1.09 16.45
C SER A 186 14.57 -0.05 16.15
N PRO A 187 13.30 0.05 16.57
CA PRO A 187 12.29 -0.90 16.15
C PRO A 187 12.10 -0.88 14.63
N ASP A 188 11.87 -2.05 14.04
CA ASP A 188 11.55 -2.18 12.63
C ASP A 188 10.10 -1.76 12.32
N ILE A 189 9.86 -1.49 11.04
CA ILE A 189 8.53 -1.16 10.53
C ILE A 189 8.03 -2.28 9.64
N PHE A 190 6.83 -2.73 9.96
CA PHE A 190 6.12 -3.73 9.19
C PHE A 190 5.02 -3.06 8.37
N THR A 191 5.01 -3.31 7.07
CA THR A 191 3.94 -2.85 6.17
C THR A 191 3.19 -4.05 5.61
N CYS A 192 1.87 -4.08 5.77
CA CYS A 192 0.99 -5.10 5.20
C CYS A 192 -0.01 -4.46 4.23
N ASN A 193 -0.32 -5.15 3.14
CA ASN A 193 -1.43 -4.79 2.25
C ASN A 193 -2.51 -5.87 2.29
N LEU A 194 -3.61 -5.64 3.00
CA LEU A 194 -4.77 -6.53 3.05
C LEU A 194 -5.77 -6.15 1.95
N PHE A 195 -5.51 -6.59 0.72
CA PHE A 195 -6.42 -6.38 -0.44
C PHE A 195 -6.77 -4.90 -0.72
N GLY A 196 -5.80 -4.00 -0.55
CA GLY A 196 -5.95 -2.56 -0.76
C GLY A 196 -5.87 -1.76 0.55
N GLU A 197 -6.09 -2.39 1.70
CA GLU A 197 -5.87 -1.75 3.00
C GLU A 197 -4.41 -1.86 3.44
N LYS A 198 -3.70 -0.72 3.43
CA LYS A 198 -2.34 -0.63 3.95
C LYS A 198 -2.36 -0.53 5.48
N LEU A 199 -1.65 -1.44 6.15
CA LEU A 199 -1.34 -1.39 7.58
C LEU A 199 0.16 -1.13 7.78
N GLU A 200 0.48 -0.20 8.66
CA GLU A 200 1.85 0.09 9.12
C GLU A 200 1.89 -0.15 10.62
N PHE A 201 2.79 -0.99 11.10
CA PHE A 201 2.87 -1.32 12.53
C PHE A 201 4.32 -1.53 12.99
N VAL A 202 4.52 -1.36 14.29
CA VAL A 202 5.83 -1.41 14.95
C VAL A 202 5.77 -2.18 16.25
N ILE A 203 6.93 -2.59 16.75
CA ILE A 203 7.07 -3.11 18.11
C ILE A 203 6.95 -1.96 19.11
N SER A 204 5.94 -2.02 19.97
CA SER A 204 5.61 -0.97 20.93
C SER A 204 6.35 -1.06 22.26
N ASN A 205 6.95 -2.22 22.56
CA ASN A 205 7.71 -2.47 23.78
C ASN A 205 9.20 -2.72 23.50
N TYR A 206 9.76 -2.03 22.51
CA TYR A 206 11.17 -2.16 22.16
C TYR A 206 12.06 -1.81 23.37
N PRO A 207 13.07 -2.63 23.70
CA PRO A 207 13.81 -2.52 24.95
C PRO A 207 14.78 -1.34 24.97
N THR A 208 14.81 -0.60 26.07
CA THR A 208 15.83 0.42 26.34
C THR A 208 17.13 -0.18 26.86
N ASN A 209 17.08 -1.38 27.45
CA ASN A 209 18.24 -2.13 27.95
C ASN A 209 18.76 -3.14 26.93
N PHE A 210 20.06 -3.47 27.02
CA PHE A 210 20.65 -4.55 26.22
C PHE A 210 20.00 -5.88 26.53
N VAL A 211 19.14 -6.33 25.63
CA VAL A 211 18.54 -7.67 25.68
C VAL A 211 18.69 -8.37 24.34
N THR A 212 18.86 -9.67 24.38
CA THR A 212 18.86 -10.52 23.18
C THR A 212 17.48 -11.13 22.93
N THR A 213 16.64 -11.23 23.97
CA THR A 213 15.31 -11.83 23.93
C THR A 213 14.27 -10.97 24.66
N PHE A 214 13.13 -10.76 24.02
CA PHE A 214 11.92 -10.18 24.64
C PHE A 214 10.69 -10.67 23.87
N THR A 215 9.49 -10.55 24.45
CA THR A 215 8.23 -10.88 23.75
C THR A 215 7.68 -9.60 23.12
N PRO A 216 7.67 -9.47 21.79
CA PRO A 216 7.24 -8.23 21.14
C PRO A 216 5.72 -8.05 21.22
N THR A 217 5.29 -6.83 21.52
CA THR A 217 3.91 -6.37 21.36
C THR A 217 3.85 -5.37 20.23
N PHE A 218 2.78 -5.40 19.43
CA PHE A 218 2.68 -4.58 18.22
C PHE A 218 1.65 -3.48 18.36
N TYR A 219 1.90 -2.35 17.69
CA TYR A 219 0.97 -1.24 17.57
C TYR A 219 0.80 -0.85 16.10
N CYS A 220 -0.45 -0.86 15.62
CA CYS A 220 -0.79 -0.37 14.29
C CYS A 220 -0.80 1.16 14.29
N LEU A 221 0.13 1.76 13.55
CA LEU A 221 0.35 3.20 13.49
C LEU A 221 -0.79 3.91 12.74
N ASN A 222 -1.17 3.41 11.57
CA ASN A 222 -2.01 4.14 10.62
C ASN A 222 -3.50 3.73 10.61
N LYS A 223 -3.89 2.70 11.38
CA LYS A 223 -5.26 2.20 11.48
C LYS A 223 -5.60 1.76 12.90
N LYS A 224 -6.88 1.89 13.28
CA LYS A 224 -7.42 1.49 14.59
C LYS A 224 -8.26 0.22 14.47
N GLY A 225 -8.44 -0.49 15.59
CA GLY A 225 -9.25 -1.71 15.68
C GLY A 225 -8.56 -3.00 15.22
N TYR A 226 -7.36 -2.92 14.67
CA TYR A 226 -6.55 -4.09 14.30
C TYR A 226 -5.82 -4.69 15.51
N LYS A 227 -5.84 -6.01 15.65
CA LYS A 227 -5.02 -6.75 16.63
C LYS A 227 -3.94 -7.53 15.91
N ILE A 228 -2.69 -7.42 16.38
CA ILE A 228 -1.51 -8.02 15.74
C ILE A 228 -0.76 -8.83 16.78
N SER A 229 -0.46 -10.09 16.48
CA SER A 229 0.34 -10.97 17.31
C SER A 229 1.39 -11.71 16.50
N TYR A 230 2.45 -12.16 17.19
CA TYR A 230 3.54 -12.92 16.60
C TYR A 230 3.81 -14.20 17.40
N SER A 231 4.11 -15.30 16.72
CA SER A 231 4.66 -16.52 17.31
C SER A 231 5.72 -17.15 16.40
N THR A 232 6.61 -17.98 16.95
CA THR A 232 7.66 -18.64 16.15
C THR A 232 7.12 -19.70 15.19
N SER A 233 5.91 -20.23 15.41
CA SER A 233 5.30 -21.24 14.54
C SER A 233 4.44 -20.64 13.43
N THR A 234 3.74 -19.54 13.69
CA THR A 234 2.80 -18.92 12.74
C THR A 234 3.30 -17.60 12.15
N PHE A 235 4.43 -17.08 12.63
CA PHE A 235 4.85 -15.69 12.50
C PHE A 235 3.69 -14.76 12.87
N PHE A 236 3.14 -13.99 11.93
CA PHE A 236 2.08 -13.02 12.23
C PHE A 236 0.67 -13.57 12.15
N THR A 237 -0.18 -13.15 13.10
CA THR A 237 -1.64 -13.20 12.99
C THR A 237 -2.20 -11.79 13.12
N ILE A 238 -3.00 -11.37 12.13
CA ILE A 238 -3.72 -10.10 12.15
C ILE A 238 -5.21 -10.40 12.28
N ILE A 239 -5.90 -9.70 13.18
CA ILE A 239 -7.36 -9.73 13.30
C ILE A 239 -7.88 -8.35 12.92
N ASP A 240 -8.72 -8.27 11.90
CA ASP A 240 -9.34 -7.02 11.47
C ASP A 240 -10.48 -6.58 12.41
N PRO A 241 -10.97 -5.33 12.33
CA PRO A 241 -12.07 -4.83 13.15
C PRO A 241 -13.43 -5.52 12.94
N GLN A 242 -13.53 -6.45 11.97
CA GLN A 242 -14.71 -7.29 11.73
C GLN A 242 -14.54 -8.71 12.29
N GLY A 243 -13.38 -9.04 12.86
CA GLY A 243 -13.09 -10.35 13.47
C GLY A 243 -12.45 -11.37 12.51
N THR A 244 -12.19 -11.02 11.25
CA THR A 244 -11.51 -11.91 10.30
C THR A 244 -10.04 -12.04 10.67
N LYS A 245 -9.51 -13.27 10.62
CA LYS A 245 -8.13 -13.59 10.98
C LYS A 245 -7.30 -13.86 9.72
N TYR A 246 -6.12 -13.27 9.65
CA TYR A 246 -5.15 -13.42 8.58
C TYR A 246 -3.85 -13.99 9.15
N TYR A 247 -3.39 -15.11 8.62
CA TYR A 247 -2.22 -15.85 9.12
C TYR A 247 -1.09 -15.78 8.10
N PHE A 248 0.11 -15.41 8.53
CA PHE A 248 1.28 -15.24 7.67
C PHE A 248 2.41 -16.19 8.06
N SER A 249 2.21 -17.50 7.85
CA SER A 249 3.07 -18.54 8.43
C SER A 249 4.20 -19.05 7.50
N ARG A 250 4.51 -18.32 6.44
CA ARG A 250 5.64 -18.58 5.52
C ARG A 250 6.39 -17.27 5.25
N VAL A 251 7.69 -17.38 4.97
CA VAL A 251 8.58 -16.22 4.84
C VAL A 251 9.51 -16.33 3.63
N GLU A 252 9.71 -15.21 2.95
CA GLU A 252 10.82 -14.95 2.04
C GLU A 252 11.89 -14.17 2.82
N ASP A 253 13.03 -14.80 3.08
CA ASP A 253 14.22 -14.16 3.62
C ASP A 253 14.96 -13.43 2.50
N VAL A 254 15.26 -12.16 2.71
CA VAL A 254 16.17 -11.38 1.87
C VAL A 254 17.45 -11.16 2.65
N ARG A 255 18.50 -11.90 2.26
CA ARG A 255 19.77 -12.00 2.98
C ARG A 255 20.80 -11.08 2.36
N THR A 256 21.35 -10.18 3.14
CA THR A 256 22.57 -9.41 2.85
C THR A 256 23.77 -10.08 3.54
N LEU A 257 24.95 -9.45 3.51
CA LEU A 257 26.12 -9.94 4.27
C LEU A 257 25.94 -9.82 5.79
N THR A 258 25.16 -8.84 6.25
CA THR A 258 25.09 -8.45 7.67
C THR A 258 23.68 -8.51 8.26
N SER A 259 22.65 -8.65 7.42
CA SER A 259 21.25 -8.60 7.87
C SER A 259 20.35 -9.51 7.04
N VAL A 260 19.24 -9.93 7.65
CA VAL A 260 18.17 -10.67 6.97
C VAL A 260 16.86 -9.91 7.20
N SER A 261 16.30 -9.33 6.15
CA SER A 261 14.92 -8.84 6.16
C SER A 261 13.97 -9.95 5.71
N LYS A 262 12.70 -9.83 6.11
CA LYS A 262 11.69 -10.87 5.89
C LYS A 262 10.44 -10.30 5.26
N ASN A 263 9.90 -11.02 4.26
CA ASN A 263 8.55 -10.83 3.76
C ASN A 263 7.69 -12.02 4.17
N TYR A 264 6.63 -11.78 4.95
CA TYR A 264 5.73 -12.83 5.42
C TYR A 264 4.53 -12.91 4.47
N VAL A 265 4.29 -14.07 3.87
CA VAL A 265 3.20 -14.26 2.90
C VAL A 265 1.98 -14.86 3.57
N ILE A 266 0.78 -14.47 3.12
CA ILE A 266 -0.49 -15.00 3.63
C ILE A 266 -0.57 -16.52 3.42
N THR A 267 -0.91 -17.29 4.45
CA THR A 267 -1.07 -18.76 4.38
C THR A 267 -2.49 -19.20 4.66
N LYS A 268 -3.27 -18.41 5.39
CA LYS A 268 -4.66 -18.71 5.73
C LYS A 268 -5.46 -17.45 6.04
N ILE A 269 -6.74 -17.44 5.69
CA ILE A 269 -7.75 -16.49 6.17
C ILE A 269 -8.91 -17.27 6.78
N SER A 270 -9.41 -16.83 7.93
CA SER A 270 -10.55 -17.44 8.63
C SER A 270 -11.56 -16.38 9.05
N ASP A 271 -12.83 -16.58 8.73
CA ASP A 271 -13.91 -15.73 9.26
C ASP A 271 -14.33 -16.13 10.69
N ILE A 272 -15.35 -15.43 11.22
CA ILE A 272 -15.88 -15.65 12.56
C ILE A 272 -16.56 -17.01 12.75
N ASN A 273 -16.91 -17.70 11.65
CA ASN A 273 -17.55 -19.01 11.64
C ASN A 273 -16.54 -20.12 11.28
N ASN A 274 -15.24 -19.81 11.21
CA ASN A 274 -14.16 -20.70 10.80
C ASN A 274 -14.30 -21.22 9.36
N ASN A 275 -14.95 -20.46 8.47
CA ASN A 275 -14.77 -20.69 7.05
C ASN A 275 -13.37 -20.26 6.68
N ASP A 276 -12.62 -21.18 6.08
CA ASP A 276 -11.21 -21.00 5.79
C ASP A 276 -10.96 -20.79 4.29
N ILE A 277 -9.94 -19.99 3.98
CA ILE A 277 -9.24 -19.99 2.71
C ILE A 277 -7.75 -20.21 2.98
N ASN A 278 -7.17 -21.24 2.36
CA ASN A 278 -5.78 -21.66 2.54
C ASN A 278 -4.95 -21.37 1.29
N PHE A 279 -3.68 -20.99 1.49
CA PHE A 279 -2.73 -20.64 0.45
C PHE A 279 -1.49 -21.54 0.54
N VAL A 280 -1.10 -22.14 -0.57
CA VAL A 280 0.06 -23.04 -0.66
C VAL A 280 1.06 -22.46 -1.64
N TYR A 281 2.36 -22.54 -1.33
CA TYR A 281 3.43 -21.94 -2.13
C TYR A 281 4.50 -22.95 -2.55
N ASN A 282 5.01 -22.77 -3.76
CA ASN A 282 6.26 -23.36 -4.25
C ASN A 282 7.43 -22.45 -3.87
N GLU A 283 8.56 -23.03 -3.46
CA GLU A 283 9.71 -22.28 -2.98
C GLU A 283 10.94 -22.43 -3.89
N PHE A 284 11.55 -21.29 -4.22
CA PHE A 284 12.82 -21.20 -4.92
C PHE A 284 13.86 -20.64 -3.96
N THR A 285 14.95 -21.35 -3.70
CA THR A 285 15.92 -20.96 -2.68
C THR A 285 17.17 -20.33 -3.30
N ASN A 286 17.84 -19.46 -2.54
CA ASN A 286 19.15 -18.89 -2.88
C ASN A 286 19.19 -18.14 -4.22
N VAL A 287 18.09 -17.53 -4.64
CA VAL A 287 18.06 -16.70 -5.84
C VAL A 287 18.90 -15.45 -5.61
N GLN A 288 19.87 -15.21 -6.48
CA GLN A 288 20.74 -14.04 -6.42
C GLN A 288 20.12 -12.87 -7.17
N ASN A 289 19.91 -11.77 -6.43
CA ASN A 289 19.39 -10.52 -6.97
C ASN A 289 20.52 -9.69 -7.60
N LEU A 290 20.17 -8.83 -8.56
CA LEU A 290 21.10 -7.83 -9.05
C LEU A 290 21.45 -6.85 -7.91
N PRO A 291 22.73 -6.49 -7.74
CA PRO A 291 23.14 -5.63 -6.64
C PRO A 291 22.61 -4.21 -6.86
N SER A 292 22.09 -3.62 -5.80
CA SER A 292 21.90 -2.16 -5.74
C SER A 292 23.27 -1.49 -5.77
N ILE A 293 23.41 -0.44 -6.57
CA ILE A 293 24.68 0.26 -6.81
C ILE A 293 24.53 1.71 -6.38
N GLY A 294 25.22 2.07 -5.29
CA GLY A 294 25.49 3.45 -4.91
C GLY A 294 26.91 3.84 -5.32
N GLN A 295 27.07 5.02 -5.91
CA GLN A 295 28.37 5.59 -6.24
C GLN A 295 28.55 6.92 -5.53
N LYS A 296 29.78 7.19 -5.09
CA LYS A 296 30.18 8.48 -4.51
C LYS A 296 31.43 8.98 -5.25
N LEU A 297 31.42 10.25 -5.65
CA LEU A 297 32.57 10.91 -6.26
C LEU A 297 32.96 12.09 -5.37
N ASN A 298 34.13 12.01 -4.76
CA ASN A 298 34.65 13.08 -3.91
C ASN A 298 35.59 13.97 -4.73
N TYR A 299 35.38 15.28 -4.63
CA TYR A 299 36.30 16.31 -5.11
C TYR A 299 36.90 17.06 -3.92
N THR A 300 38.21 16.92 -3.73
CA THR A 300 38.96 17.63 -2.68
C THR A 300 39.45 18.98 -3.21
N TYR A 301 39.19 20.05 -2.46
CA TYR A 301 39.59 21.43 -2.79
C TYR A 301 40.07 22.18 -1.55
N GLY A 302 40.94 23.18 -1.77
CA GLY A 302 41.38 24.12 -0.74
C GLY A 302 42.07 23.44 0.45
N ASN A 303 43.39 23.26 0.38
CA ASN A 303 44.18 22.78 1.52
C ASN A 303 44.69 23.97 2.34
N GLN A 304 44.43 23.99 3.65
CA GLN A 304 44.92 25.00 4.59
C GLN A 304 45.71 24.33 5.70
N THR A 305 46.85 24.93 6.05
CA THR A 305 47.67 24.52 7.20
C THR A 305 47.66 25.64 8.24
N TYR A 306 47.34 25.29 9.48
CA TYR A 306 47.38 26.21 10.61
C TYR A 306 48.38 25.69 11.65
N ASN A 307 49.36 26.52 11.99
CA ASN A 307 50.42 26.15 12.94
C ASN A 307 50.06 26.69 14.34
N TYR A 308 50.16 25.84 15.36
CA TYR A 308 49.97 26.20 16.76
C TYR A 308 51.34 26.27 17.45
N PRO A 309 51.95 27.47 17.56
CA PRO A 309 53.31 27.61 18.09
C PRO A 309 53.43 27.27 19.58
N SER A 310 52.32 27.26 20.32
CA SER A 310 52.21 26.78 21.70
C SER A 310 50.76 26.39 22.01
N LEU A 311 50.50 25.20 22.53
CA LEU A 311 49.17 24.78 22.96
C LEU A 311 48.83 25.38 24.35
N PRO A 312 47.57 25.79 24.64
CA PRO A 312 47.25 26.47 25.90
C PRO A 312 47.50 25.55 27.11
N LEU A 313 48.29 26.04 28.06
CA LEU A 313 48.65 25.31 29.29
C LEU A 313 47.80 25.82 30.45
N ALA A 314 46.96 24.96 31.03
CA ALA A 314 46.36 25.20 32.32
C ALA A 314 47.08 24.37 33.39
N ASN A 315 47.58 25.02 34.45
CA ASN A 315 48.35 24.40 35.54
C ASN A 315 47.47 23.69 36.59
N SER A 316 46.33 23.15 36.18
CA SER A 316 45.42 22.35 36.99
C SER A 316 44.88 21.20 36.14
N GLN A 317 44.23 20.20 36.72
CA GLN A 317 43.57 19.08 35.99
C GLN A 317 42.37 19.57 35.13
N THR A 318 42.54 20.66 34.40
CA THR A 318 41.54 21.28 33.55
C THR A 318 41.87 20.94 32.10
N PHE A 319 40.85 20.43 31.41
CA PHE A 319 40.93 19.99 30.02
C PHE A 319 41.05 21.23 29.11
N THR A 320 42.10 21.29 28.30
CA THR A 320 42.20 22.28 27.22
C THR A 320 41.79 21.61 25.91
N TRP A 321 40.69 22.07 25.33
CA TRP A 321 40.18 21.57 24.05
C TRP A 321 41.06 22.06 22.90
N ILE A 322 41.55 21.13 22.08
CA ILE A 322 42.46 21.42 20.96
C ILE A 322 41.70 21.48 19.63
N GLY A 323 40.72 20.59 19.43
CA GLY A 323 39.90 20.54 18.20
C GLY A 323 39.23 19.18 17.97
N GLU A 324 38.29 19.12 17.02
CA GLU A 324 37.67 17.91 16.47
C GLU A 324 38.32 17.58 15.12
N PHE A 325 38.81 16.35 14.93
CA PHE A 325 39.59 15.91 13.77
C PHE A 325 39.10 14.53 13.29
N ASP A 326 39.16 14.24 11.99
CA ASP A 326 38.67 12.95 11.46
C ASP A 326 39.62 11.80 11.82
N GLU A 327 39.04 10.68 12.28
CA GLU A 327 39.80 9.50 12.70
C GLU A 327 39.90 8.47 11.56
N GLN A 328 41.05 7.80 11.44
CA GLN A 328 41.20 6.62 10.60
C GLN A 328 40.46 5.45 11.25
N TYR A 329 39.15 5.29 10.95
CA TYR A 329 38.28 4.09 11.01
C TYR A 329 36.95 4.31 11.78
N PRO A 330 35.83 3.69 11.34
CA PRO A 330 35.54 3.03 10.06
C PRO A 330 34.53 3.87 9.24
N GLY A 331 34.96 4.38 8.08
CA GLY A 331 34.10 5.18 7.21
C GLY A 331 34.70 5.51 5.85
N SER A 332 35.29 4.51 5.19
CA SER A 332 35.52 4.35 3.73
C SER A 332 35.97 5.50 2.80
N SER A 333 36.40 6.66 3.27
CA SER A 333 37.22 7.57 2.44
C SER A 333 38.60 7.70 3.07
N ALA A 334 39.64 7.32 2.32
CA ALA A 334 41.02 7.65 2.65
C ALA A 334 41.06 9.15 2.99
N ASN A 335 41.57 9.49 4.18
CA ASN A 335 41.77 10.89 4.55
C ASN A 335 42.58 11.54 3.41
N PRO A 336 42.02 12.52 2.67
CA PRO A 336 42.71 13.10 1.52
C PRO A 336 44.05 13.73 1.92
N LEU A 337 44.22 14.07 3.21
CA LEU A 337 45.44 14.64 3.78
C LEU A 337 46.52 13.59 4.13
N ASN A 338 46.18 12.29 4.20
CA ASN A 338 47.16 11.21 4.46
C ASN A 338 47.64 10.50 3.19
N SER A 339 46.94 10.68 2.07
CA SER A 339 47.42 10.30 0.74
C SER A 339 48.20 11.46 0.13
N SER A 340 49.23 11.21 -0.67
CA SER A 340 50.03 12.24 -1.35
C SER A 340 49.25 13.12 -2.35
N GLN A 341 47.91 13.07 -2.37
CA GLN A 341 47.04 13.74 -3.33
C GLN A 341 46.60 15.10 -2.82
N SER A 342 47.09 16.16 -3.45
CA SER A 342 46.89 17.55 -3.04
C SER A 342 45.65 18.25 -3.61
N ILE A 343 44.89 17.67 -4.55
CA ILE A 343 43.56 18.09 -5.08
C ILE A 343 43.14 17.03 -6.11
N GLY A 344 41.86 16.66 -6.22
CA GLY A 344 41.40 15.75 -7.30
C GLY A 344 40.14 14.93 -7.00
N PHE A 345 39.82 14.02 -7.93
CA PHE A 345 38.68 13.10 -7.85
C PHE A 345 39.05 11.75 -7.24
N THR A 346 38.22 11.27 -6.30
CA THR A 346 38.28 9.91 -5.78
C THR A 346 36.90 9.24 -5.90
N PRO A 347 36.71 8.34 -6.89
CA PRO A 347 35.47 7.57 -7.01
C PRO A 347 35.45 6.43 -5.99
N SER A 348 34.26 6.12 -5.46
CA SER A 348 34.01 4.91 -4.68
C SER A 348 32.68 4.26 -5.06
N LEU A 349 32.59 2.97 -4.77
CA LEU A 349 31.45 2.11 -5.08
C LEU A 349 30.96 1.44 -3.80
N ASN A 350 29.67 1.57 -3.52
CA ASN A 350 28.97 0.79 -2.51
C ASN A 350 27.99 -0.14 -3.22
N THR A 351 28.19 -1.45 -3.05
CA THR A 351 27.27 -2.46 -3.61
C THR A 351 26.79 -3.41 -2.54
N SER A 352 25.51 -3.76 -2.59
CA SER A 352 24.92 -4.76 -1.71
C SER A 352 24.34 -5.89 -2.55
N SER A 353 24.97 -7.07 -2.50
CA SER A 353 24.40 -8.29 -3.09
C SER A 353 23.40 -8.88 -2.11
N THR A 354 22.23 -9.29 -2.62
CA THR A 354 21.24 -10.01 -1.82
C THR A 354 20.93 -11.38 -2.40
N LYS A 355 20.68 -12.35 -1.52
CA LYS A 355 20.11 -13.65 -1.87
C LYS A 355 18.73 -13.75 -1.25
N GLN A 356 17.77 -14.24 -2.01
CA GLN A 356 16.38 -14.34 -1.59
C GLN A 356 15.83 -15.72 -1.89
N ASN A 357 14.95 -16.24 -1.02
CA ASN A 357 14.02 -17.29 -1.42
C ASN A 357 12.70 -16.66 -1.88
N TYR A 358 12.12 -17.19 -2.95
CA TYR A 358 10.86 -16.72 -3.53
C TYR A 358 9.76 -17.75 -3.33
N LEU A 359 8.58 -17.28 -2.92
CA LEU A 359 7.39 -18.09 -2.70
C LEU A 359 6.35 -17.78 -3.77
N LEU A 360 6.25 -18.64 -4.78
CA LEU A 360 5.24 -18.53 -5.82
C LEU A 360 3.97 -19.26 -5.40
N ILE A 361 2.81 -18.60 -5.47
CA ILE A 361 1.53 -19.22 -5.11
C ILE A 361 1.29 -20.46 -5.99
N ASN A 362 1.03 -21.61 -5.36
CA ASN A 362 0.75 -22.88 -6.02
C ASN A 362 -0.75 -23.12 -6.13
N ASN A 363 -1.48 -22.96 -5.03
CA ASN A 363 -2.94 -23.06 -5.02
C ASN A 363 -3.59 -22.29 -3.89
N ILE A 364 -4.85 -21.92 -4.10
CA ILE A 364 -5.76 -21.35 -3.10
C ILE A 364 -6.94 -22.30 -2.98
N SER A 365 -7.41 -22.60 -1.76
CA SER A 365 -8.51 -23.53 -1.55
C SER A 365 -9.41 -23.09 -0.40
N GLY A 366 -10.71 -23.42 -0.50
CA GLY A 366 -11.71 -23.09 0.51
C GLY A 366 -13.00 -23.84 0.26
N ASN A 367 -14.11 -23.39 0.87
CA ASN A 367 -15.41 -24.03 0.69
C ASN A 367 -15.93 -23.96 -0.75
N PHE A 368 -15.40 -23.05 -1.57
CA PHE A 368 -15.76 -22.90 -2.98
C PHE A 368 -15.10 -23.92 -3.92
N GLY A 369 -14.06 -24.63 -3.47
CA GLY A 369 -13.23 -25.49 -4.29
C GLY A 369 -11.77 -25.08 -4.25
N LYS A 370 -11.12 -25.00 -5.42
CA LYS A 370 -9.67 -24.81 -5.52
C LYS A 370 -9.26 -23.99 -6.75
N VAL A 371 -8.26 -23.15 -6.61
CA VAL A 371 -7.57 -22.44 -7.70
C VAL A 371 -6.16 -22.98 -7.80
N ASN A 372 -5.74 -23.46 -8.97
CA ASN A 372 -4.38 -23.91 -9.22
C ASN A 372 -3.62 -22.94 -10.12
N PHE A 373 -2.33 -22.74 -9.82
CA PHE A 373 -1.40 -21.90 -10.58
C PHE A 373 -0.29 -22.78 -11.19
N TYR A 374 -0.11 -22.67 -12.51
CA TYR A 374 0.85 -23.49 -13.27
C TYR A 374 1.95 -22.61 -13.87
N TYR A 375 3.19 -23.06 -13.73
CA TYR A 375 4.37 -22.28 -14.06
C TYR A 375 5.33 -23.04 -14.99
N SER A 376 6.11 -22.29 -15.76
CA SER A 376 7.24 -22.79 -16.55
C SER A 376 8.46 -21.88 -16.42
N ASP A 377 9.59 -22.36 -16.94
CA ASP A 377 10.85 -21.64 -16.84
C ASP A 377 10.87 -20.36 -17.70
N ARG A 378 11.79 -19.46 -17.32
CA ARG A 378 12.02 -18.16 -17.96
C ARG A 378 13.52 -17.86 -17.96
N VAL A 379 13.99 -17.05 -18.90
CA VAL A 379 15.44 -16.81 -19.11
C VAL A 379 15.97 -15.53 -18.46
N ASP A 380 15.09 -14.58 -18.13
CA ASP A 380 15.44 -13.26 -17.61
C ASP A 380 15.59 -13.22 -16.08
N PHE A 381 15.00 -14.19 -15.36
CA PHE A 381 15.04 -14.30 -13.91
C PHE A 381 15.06 -15.77 -13.45
N PRO A 382 15.88 -16.16 -12.45
CA PRO A 382 16.02 -17.54 -11.99
C PRO A 382 14.85 -17.99 -11.07
N THR A 383 13.62 -17.76 -11.53
CA THR A 383 12.35 -18.28 -10.98
C THR A 383 11.51 -18.77 -12.17
N GLN A 384 10.18 -18.77 -12.05
CA GLN A 384 9.28 -19.21 -13.10
C GLN A 384 8.26 -18.13 -13.47
N LYS A 385 7.67 -18.27 -14.67
CA LYS A 385 6.57 -17.44 -15.17
C LYS A 385 5.24 -18.19 -15.02
N LEU A 386 4.16 -17.47 -14.76
CA LEU A 386 2.82 -18.06 -14.61
C LEU A 386 2.21 -18.29 -15.98
N ASP A 387 1.99 -19.53 -16.39
CA ASP A 387 1.41 -19.86 -17.69
C ASP A 387 -0.11 -19.94 -17.65
N LYS A 388 -0.66 -20.44 -16.54
CA LYS A 388 -2.09 -20.75 -16.45
C LYS A 388 -2.63 -20.69 -15.02
N ILE A 389 -3.87 -20.22 -14.89
CA ILE A 389 -4.69 -20.37 -13.68
C ILE A 389 -5.93 -21.21 -14.03
N GLU A 390 -6.27 -22.18 -13.18
CA GLU A 390 -7.51 -22.96 -13.29
C GLU A 390 -8.29 -22.89 -11.99
N GLU A 391 -9.55 -22.46 -12.08
CA GLU A 391 -10.51 -22.48 -10.99
C GLU A 391 -11.36 -23.75 -11.11
N LEU A 392 -11.36 -24.54 -10.05
CA LEU A 392 -12.09 -25.78 -9.91
C LEU A 392 -13.16 -25.59 -8.84
N ASN A 393 -14.39 -26.00 -9.14
CA ASN A 393 -15.46 -26.05 -8.15
C ASN A 393 -15.24 -27.17 -7.13
N ILE A 394 -16.17 -27.30 -6.19
CA ILE A 394 -16.19 -28.34 -5.15
C ILE A 394 -16.23 -29.78 -5.68
N PHE A 395 -16.49 -29.97 -6.97
CA PHE A 395 -16.54 -31.27 -7.65
C PHE A 395 -15.33 -31.53 -8.55
N ASN A 396 -14.27 -30.69 -8.44
CA ASN A 396 -13.06 -30.74 -9.27
C ASN A 396 -13.29 -30.51 -10.77
N GLN A 397 -14.40 -29.87 -11.15
CA GLN A 397 -14.63 -29.46 -12.52
C GLN A 397 -14.03 -28.08 -12.75
N ILE A 398 -13.32 -27.91 -13.87
CA ILE A 398 -12.77 -26.61 -14.26
C ILE A 398 -13.92 -25.70 -14.67
N VAL A 399 -14.12 -24.62 -13.92
CA VAL A 399 -15.13 -23.60 -14.21
C VAL A 399 -14.54 -22.38 -14.90
N ASN A 400 -13.29 -22.04 -14.61
CA ASN A 400 -12.60 -20.92 -15.21
C ASN A 400 -11.16 -21.29 -15.54
N LYS A 401 -10.68 -20.87 -16.71
CA LYS A 401 -9.31 -21.12 -17.19
C LYS A 401 -8.73 -19.85 -17.78
N ILE A 402 -7.57 -19.45 -17.28
CA ILE A 402 -6.86 -18.25 -17.72
C ILE A 402 -5.48 -18.67 -18.22
N ASN A 403 -5.16 -18.40 -19.47
CA ASN A 403 -3.85 -18.69 -20.05
C ASN A 403 -3.10 -17.38 -20.32
N PHE A 404 -1.80 -17.37 -20.05
CA PHE A 404 -0.91 -16.23 -20.22
C PHE A 404 0.07 -16.50 -21.37
N ASN A 405 0.21 -15.56 -22.29
CA ASN A 405 1.15 -15.66 -23.40
C ASN A 405 2.23 -14.58 -23.27
N TYR A 406 3.49 -14.96 -23.54
CA TYR A 406 4.65 -14.13 -23.28
C TYR A 406 5.61 -14.04 -24.46
N ASP A 407 6.43 -13.00 -24.43
CA ASP A 407 7.68 -12.82 -25.18
C ASP A 407 8.70 -12.12 -24.27
N TYR A 408 9.76 -11.53 -24.81
CA TYR A 408 10.77 -10.76 -24.08
C TYR A 408 11.01 -9.39 -24.69
N PHE A 409 11.10 -8.37 -23.83
CA PHE A 409 11.74 -7.13 -24.19
C PHE A 409 13.24 -7.36 -24.29
N ASN A 410 13.81 -7.10 -25.47
CA ASN A 410 15.25 -7.15 -25.70
C ASN A 410 15.88 -5.80 -25.38
N SER A 411 17.10 -5.83 -24.86
CA SER A 411 17.83 -4.61 -24.55
C SER A 411 18.62 -4.09 -25.76
N GLN A 412 18.73 -2.76 -25.87
CA GLN A 412 19.69 -2.14 -26.77
C GLN A 412 21.11 -2.12 -26.17
N SER A 413 22.11 -2.03 -27.04
CA SER A 413 23.51 -1.87 -26.62
C SER A 413 23.72 -0.51 -25.95
N SER A 414 24.42 -0.51 -24.82
CA SER A 414 24.68 0.68 -24.03
C SER A 414 25.95 0.49 -23.20
N ALA A 415 26.66 1.58 -22.93
CA ALA A 415 27.63 1.62 -21.85
C ALA A 415 26.97 1.21 -20.53
N ASN A 416 27.78 0.59 -19.69
CA ASN A 416 27.33 -0.03 -18.47
C ASN A 416 28.33 0.18 -17.34
N ILE A 417 27.89 -0.13 -16.13
CA ILE A 417 28.67 0.15 -14.93
C ILE A 417 30.06 -0.54 -14.94
N VAL A 418 30.17 -1.71 -15.59
CA VAL A 418 31.41 -2.51 -15.65
C VAL A 418 32.33 -2.10 -16.79
N SER A 419 31.91 -1.20 -17.68
CA SER A 419 32.74 -0.66 -18.77
C SER A 419 33.80 0.34 -18.28
N SER A 420 33.62 0.91 -17.08
CA SER A 420 34.65 1.73 -16.43
C SER A 420 35.79 0.84 -15.90
N PRO A 421 37.06 1.14 -16.24
CA PRO A 421 38.21 0.37 -15.75
C PRO A 421 38.27 0.27 -14.22
N PHE A 422 37.80 1.30 -13.52
CA PHE A 422 37.79 1.33 -12.05
C PHE A 422 36.81 0.31 -11.46
N TYR A 423 35.59 0.20 -12.00
CA TYR A 423 34.56 -0.70 -11.45
C TYR A 423 34.69 -2.14 -11.96
N GLN A 424 35.36 -2.35 -13.09
CA GLN A 424 35.58 -3.68 -13.68
C GLN A 424 36.23 -4.65 -12.69
N GLY A 425 37.23 -4.21 -11.93
CA GLY A 425 37.91 -5.03 -10.92
C GLY A 425 37.11 -5.28 -9.65
N ILE A 426 36.01 -4.54 -9.42
CA ILE A 426 35.22 -4.62 -8.17
C ILE A 426 33.99 -5.52 -8.36
N ILE A 427 33.21 -5.28 -9.43
CA ILE A 427 31.93 -5.96 -9.68
C ILE A 427 31.87 -6.72 -11.02
N GLY A 428 32.93 -6.64 -11.84
CA GLY A 428 32.95 -7.25 -13.17
C GLY A 428 32.75 -8.76 -13.13
N SER A 429 33.35 -9.47 -12.17
CA SER A 429 33.23 -10.92 -12.03
C SER A 429 31.78 -11.38 -11.74
N PHE A 430 31.02 -10.62 -10.95
CA PHE A 430 29.61 -10.90 -10.67
C PHE A 430 28.77 -10.80 -11.95
N TYR A 431 28.90 -9.72 -12.71
CA TYR A 431 28.10 -9.54 -13.91
C TYR A 431 28.50 -10.51 -15.04
N GLN A 432 29.77 -10.90 -15.11
CA GLN A 432 30.26 -11.89 -16.07
C GLN A 432 29.81 -13.32 -15.76
N SER A 433 29.46 -13.65 -14.51
CA SER A 433 28.97 -14.98 -14.14
C SER A 433 27.48 -15.19 -14.43
N LEU A 434 26.72 -14.12 -14.68
CA LEU A 434 25.30 -14.20 -15.01
C LEU A 434 25.09 -14.58 -16.48
N PRO A 435 24.05 -15.37 -16.80
CA PRO A 435 23.67 -15.61 -18.19
C PRO A 435 23.39 -14.29 -18.94
N PRO A 436 23.79 -14.10 -20.21
CA PRO A 436 23.58 -12.83 -20.92
C PRO A 436 22.12 -12.37 -20.95
N ASP A 437 21.18 -13.31 -21.08
CA ASP A 437 19.74 -13.04 -21.07
C ASP A 437 19.24 -12.46 -19.74
N ARG A 438 19.90 -12.76 -18.61
CA ARG A 438 19.61 -12.19 -17.28
C ARG A 438 19.72 -10.66 -17.29
N LEU A 439 20.64 -10.11 -18.08
CA LEU A 439 20.95 -8.67 -18.13
C LEU A 439 20.25 -7.95 -19.29
N THR A 440 19.88 -8.69 -20.33
CA THR A 440 19.42 -8.13 -21.61
C THR A 440 17.95 -8.39 -21.92
N LYS A 441 17.29 -9.32 -21.22
CA LYS A 441 15.87 -9.62 -21.42
C LYS A 441 15.03 -9.28 -20.19
N ARG A 442 13.75 -8.98 -20.43
CA ARG A 442 12.70 -8.85 -19.41
C ARG A 442 11.41 -9.45 -19.95
N LEU A 443 10.74 -10.30 -19.18
CA LEU A 443 9.52 -10.98 -19.58
C LEU A 443 8.42 -9.98 -19.99
N LYS A 444 7.84 -10.14 -21.19
CA LYS A 444 6.79 -9.29 -21.79
C LYS A 444 5.49 -10.08 -21.84
N LEU A 445 4.44 -9.61 -21.17
CA LEU A 445 3.11 -10.22 -21.25
C LEU A 445 2.42 -9.74 -22.53
N LEU A 446 2.14 -10.65 -23.47
CA LEU A 446 1.50 -10.29 -24.74
C LEU A 446 -0.02 -10.29 -24.63
N SER A 447 -0.58 -11.29 -23.95
CA SER A 447 -2.02 -11.46 -23.86
C SER A 447 -2.43 -12.37 -22.72
N ILE A 448 -3.68 -12.24 -22.29
CA ILE A 448 -4.36 -13.26 -21.48
C ILE A 448 -5.64 -13.74 -22.17
N VAL A 449 -5.91 -15.04 -22.09
CA VAL A 449 -7.10 -15.70 -22.64
C VAL A 449 -7.89 -16.28 -21.48
N ILE A 450 -9.11 -15.76 -21.26
CA ILE A 450 -10.05 -16.24 -20.24
C ILE A 450 -11.08 -17.13 -20.94
N ASN A 451 -11.27 -18.37 -20.47
CA ASN A 451 -12.25 -19.34 -20.97
C ASN A 451 -12.27 -19.57 -22.48
N ASN A 452 -11.10 -19.48 -23.12
CA ASN A 452 -10.91 -19.59 -24.58
C ASN A 452 -11.66 -18.52 -25.40
N GLU A 453 -12.01 -17.38 -24.80
CA GLU A 453 -12.51 -16.21 -25.54
C GLU A 453 -11.39 -15.51 -26.34
N THR A 454 -11.79 -14.51 -27.11
CA THR A 454 -10.87 -13.53 -27.68
C THR A 454 -9.98 -12.94 -26.57
N PRO A 455 -8.65 -12.88 -26.76
CA PRO A 455 -7.73 -12.43 -25.72
C PRO A 455 -7.88 -10.95 -25.38
N TYR A 456 -7.53 -10.60 -24.14
CA TYR A 456 -6.95 -9.28 -23.87
C TYR A 456 -5.54 -9.26 -24.45
N THR A 457 -5.18 -8.23 -25.22
CA THR A 457 -3.83 -8.08 -25.79
C THR A 457 -3.22 -6.76 -25.34
N PHE A 458 -1.92 -6.79 -25.05
CA PHE A 458 -1.19 -5.66 -24.47
C PHE A 458 -0.18 -5.10 -25.48
N GLY A 459 -0.34 -3.83 -25.81
CA GLY A 459 0.62 -3.06 -26.60
C GLY A 459 1.50 -2.19 -25.71
N TYR A 460 2.77 -2.10 -26.07
CA TYR A 460 3.79 -1.39 -25.32
C TYR A 460 4.48 -0.36 -26.21
N ASN A 461 5.15 0.60 -25.58
CA ASN A 461 6.11 1.43 -26.27
C ASN A 461 7.33 0.57 -26.66
N GLU A 462 7.64 0.52 -27.96
CA GLU A 462 8.69 -0.35 -28.51
C GLU A 462 10.10 0.29 -28.50
N THR A 463 10.29 1.46 -27.87
CA THR A 463 11.63 1.97 -27.55
C THR A 463 12.34 0.94 -26.67
N LEU A 464 13.51 0.49 -27.12
CA LEU A 464 14.26 -0.55 -26.43
C LEU A 464 14.78 -0.04 -25.08
N LEU A 465 14.62 -0.85 -24.03
CA LEU A 465 15.30 -0.59 -22.77
C LEU A 465 16.80 -0.84 -22.93
N PRO A 466 17.67 -0.13 -22.20
CA PRO A 466 19.06 -0.56 -22.07
C PRO A 466 19.16 -1.78 -21.15
N SER A 467 20.34 -2.42 -21.14
CA SER A 467 20.63 -3.54 -20.25
C SER A 467 20.45 -3.16 -18.77
N LYS A 468 20.10 -4.10 -17.89
CA LYS A 468 19.75 -3.85 -16.47
C LYS A 468 20.85 -3.15 -15.64
N HIS A 469 22.08 -3.13 -16.15
CA HIS A 469 23.28 -2.57 -15.50
C HIS A 469 23.86 -1.37 -16.28
N SER A 470 23.06 -0.78 -17.19
CA SER A 470 23.44 0.40 -17.96
C SER A 470 23.58 1.65 -17.08
N THR A 471 24.48 2.53 -17.51
CA THR A 471 24.70 3.88 -16.96
C THR A 471 23.88 4.96 -17.68
N GLY A 472 23.17 4.60 -18.76
CA GLY A 472 22.25 5.47 -19.50
C GLY A 472 20.91 5.66 -18.78
N VAL A 473 20.97 6.16 -17.55
CA VAL A 473 19.81 6.42 -16.70
C VAL A 473 19.79 7.86 -16.22
N ASP A 474 18.59 8.40 -16.00
CA ASP A 474 18.38 9.69 -15.34
C ASP A 474 18.72 9.64 -13.83
N TYR A 475 18.37 10.69 -13.09
CA TYR A 475 18.60 10.80 -11.65
C TYR A 475 17.78 9.80 -10.80
N TRP A 476 16.74 9.17 -11.35
CA TRP A 476 15.82 8.26 -10.66
C TRP A 476 15.87 6.81 -11.17
N GLY A 477 16.72 6.54 -12.17
CA GLY A 477 16.96 5.21 -12.72
C GLY A 477 16.14 4.88 -13.97
N TYR A 478 15.42 5.85 -14.56
CA TYR A 478 14.73 5.66 -15.83
C TYR A 478 15.68 5.84 -17.00
N SER A 479 15.43 5.18 -18.13
CA SER A 479 16.27 5.33 -19.32
C SER A 479 16.18 6.76 -19.85
N ASN A 480 17.32 7.37 -20.18
CA ASN A 480 17.36 8.74 -20.68
C ASN A 480 18.11 8.90 -22.01
N GLY A 481 18.47 7.80 -22.68
CA GLY A 481 19.21 7.88 -23.93
C GLY A 481 20.71 8.14 -23.77
N GLY A 482 21.23 8.26 -22.55
CA GLY A 482 22.65 8.44 -22.24
C GLY A 482 23.49 7.18 -22.45
N PHE A 483 23.36 6.49 -23.58
CA PHE A 483 23.99 5.18 -23.81
C PHE A 483 25.52 5.21 -23.89
N THR A 484 26.13 6.39 -23.93
CA THR A 484 27.58 6.59 -23.86
C THR A 484 28.08 7.02 -22.47
N ASN A 485 27.17 7.18 -21.49
CA ASN A 485 27.53 7.51 -20.12
C ASN A 485 28.47 6.45 -19.56
N LYS A 486 29.58 6.85 -18.92
CA LYS A 486 30.56 5.90 -18.40
C LYS A 486 30.33 5.53 -16.93
N THR A 487 29.65 6.39 -16.20
CA THR A 487 29.35 6.22 -14.77
C THR A 487 27.93 6.69 -14.48
N LEU A 488 27.47 6.57 -13.23
CA LEU A 488 26.18 7.11 -12.80
C LEU A 488 26.29 8.56 -12.29
N PHE A 489 27.50 9.14 -12.21
CA PHE A 489 27.70 10.46 -11.63
C PHE A 489 27.04 11.56 -12.47
N LEU A 490 26.53 12.56 -11.77
CA LEU A 490 25.93 13.76 -12.34
C LEU A 490 26.94 14.64 -13.07
N ASN A 491 26.45 15.52 -13.94
CA ASN A 491 27.22 16.65 -14.44
C ASN A 491 27.01 17.85 -13.50
N PRO A 492 28.04 18.35 -12.80
CA PRO A 492 27.85 19.43 -11.84
C PRO A 492 27.40 20.75 -12.49
N ASN A 493 27.62 20.94 -13.81
CA ASN A 493 27.12 22.11 -14.54
C ASN A 493 25.60 22.12 -14.75
N ASP A 494 24.92 20.98 -14.56
CA ASP A 494 23.44 20.93 -14.53
C ASP A 494 22.89 21.73 -13.34
N PHE A 495 23.71 21.96 -12.31
CA PHE A 495 23.33 22.59 -11.06
C PHE A 495 24.10 23.90 -10.85
N ASN A 496 23.47 24.88 -10.19
CA ASN A 496 24.14 26.13 -9.81
C ASN A 496 24.86 25.95 -8.46
N TYR A 497 25.78 24.99 -8.36
CA TYR A 497 26.49 24.73 -7.10
C TYR A 497 27.51 25.85 -6.78
N PRO A 498 27.57 26.40 -5.54
CA PRO A 498 28.38 27.58 -5.25
C PRO A 498 29.90 27.40 -5.41
N THR A 499 30.40 26.17 -5.24
CA THR A 499 31.82 25.86 -5.40
C THR A 499 32.05 25.22 -6.78
N ALA A 500 32.97 25.75 -7.58
CA ALA A 500 33.26 25.20 -8.89
C ALA A 500 33.86 23.79 -8.78
N ILE A 501 33.23 22.81 -9.43
CA ILE A 501 33.68 21.42 -9.52
C ILE A 501 34.18 21.18 -10.96
N PRO A 502 35.42 20.70 -11.18
CA PRO A 502 35.92 20.40 -12.52
C PRO A 502 35.08 19.34 -13.25
N ILE A 503 35.10 19.37 -14.59
CA ILE A 503 34.48 18.34 -15.43
C ILE A 503 35.54 17.36 -15.92
N ASP A 504 35.26 16.06 -15.76
CA ASP A 504 36.07 14.95 -16.23
C ASP A 504 35.21 13.97 -17.07
N ASN A 505 35.64 13.73 -18.31
CA ASN A 505 34.94 12.87 -19.28
C ASN A 505 34.92 11.38 -18.94
N ASN A 506 35.63 10.95 -17.89
CA ASN A 506 35.60 9.58 -17.39
C ASN A 506 34.74 9.43 -16.13
N TYR A 507 34.43 10.53 -15.43
CA TYR A 507 33.71 10.48 -14.17
C TYR A 507 32.38 11.23 -14.19
N ASN A 508 32.36 12.55 -14.37
CA ASN A 508 31.20 13.40 -14.05
C ASN A 508 30.72 14.26 -15.23
N ASN A 509 30.89 13.79 -16.47
CA ASN A 509 30.33 14.42 -17.67
C ASN A 509 29.26 13.54 -18.33
N ASN A 510 28.32 13.01 -17.54
CA ASN A 510 27.25 12.14 -18.05
C ASN A 510 25.96 12.92 -18.28
N PHE A 511 25.17 12.50 -19.27
CA PHE A 511 23.82 13.02 -19.46
C PHE A 511 22.86 12.33 -18.48
N LYS A 512 22.23 13.10 -17.59
CA LYS A 512 21.38 12.57 -16.50
C LYS A 512 19.97 13.18 -16.47
N GLN A 513 19.68 14.14 -17.34
CA GLN A 513 18.34 14.72 -17.46
C GLN A 513 17.37 13.67 -18.01
N ALA A 514 16.09 13.79 -17.65
CA ALA A 514 15.05 12.89 -18.15
C ALA A 514 14.72 13.20 -19.63
N ASP A 515 14.42 12.15 -20.40
CA ASP A 515 14.01 12.28 -21.81
C ASP A 515 12.77 11.43 -22.07
N LEU A 516 11.70 12.05 -22.58
CA LEU A 516 10.40 11.39 -22.75
C LEU A 516 10.47 10.15 -23.66
N ASN A 517 11.25 10.20 -24.75
CA ASN A 517 11.32 9.12 -25.73
C ASN A 517 11.90 7.85 -25.11
N TYR A 518 12.84 8.01 -24.18
CA TYR A 518 13.53 6.92 -23.51
C TYR A 518 12.87 6.52 -22.19
N THR A 519 12.34 7.46 -21.40
CA THR A 519 11.63 7.16 -20.14
C THR A 519 10.38 6.30 -20.41
N GLN A 520 9.75 6.43 -21.57
CA GLN A 520 8.61 5.61 -21.99
C GLN A 520 8.97 4.19 -22.46
N SER A 521 10.24 3.80 -22.51
CA SER A 521 10.65 2.47 -23.00
C SER A 521 9.91 1.33 -22.30
N ALA A 522 9.34 0.40 -23.08
CA ALA A 522 8.60 -0.78 -22.61
C ALA A 522 7.37 -0.52 -21.72
N ILE A 523 6.90 0.74 -21.57
CA ILE A 523 5.68 1.03 -20.82
C ILE A 523 4.44 0.55 -21.59
N LEU A 524 3.42 0.05 -20.88
CA LEU A 524 2.12 -0.28 -21.46
C LEU A 524 1.48 0.97 -22.07
N ASN A 525 1.15 0.96 -23.37
CA ASN A 525 0.51 2.09 -24.05
C ASN A 525 -0.82 1.72 -24.72
N LYS A 526 -1.20 0.44 -24.73
CA LYS A 526 -2.44 -0.03 -25.36
C LYS A 526 -2.97 -1.29 -24.69
N ILE A 527 -4.28 -1.36 -24.47
CA ILE A 527 -5.00 -2.60 -24.10
C ILE A 527 -6.09 -2.81 -25.14
N ILE A 528 -6.01 -3.94 -25.85
CA ILE A 528 -7.08 -4.42 -26.73
C ILE A 528 -7.91 -5.40 -25.91
N TYR A 529 -9.21 -5.15 -25.84
CA TYR A 529 -10.15 -5.97 -25.07
C TYR A 529 -10.62 -7.18 -25.90
N PRO A 530 -11.24 -8.20 -25.28
CA PRO A 530 -11.89 -9.29 -25.99
C PRO A 530 -12.92 -8.82 -27.03
N THR A 531 -13.46 -7.62 -26.83
CA THR A 531 -14.37 -6.92 -27.74
C THR A 531 -13.70 -6.43 -29.04
N LYS A 532 -12.37 -6.53 -29.14
CA LYS A 532 -11.48 -5.96 -30.15
C LYS A 532 -11.36 -4.43 -30.14
N GLY A 533 -12.27 -3.72 -29.47
CA GLY A 533 -12.05 -2.33 -29.10
C GLY A 533 -10.82 -2.19 -28.20
N TYR A 534 -10.29 -0.97 -28.08
CA TYR A 534 -9.06 -0.75 -27.34
C TYR A 534 -9.01 0.60 -26.65
N SER A 535 -8.22 0.65 -25.58
CA SER A 535 -7.77 1.87 -24.91
C SER A 535 -6.29 2.08 -25.23
N SER A 536 -5.90 3.30 -25.58
CA SER A 536 -4.51 3.71 -25.74
C SER A 536 -4.16 4.85 -24.79
N PHE A 537 -2.94 4.81 -24.24
CA PHE A 537 -2.46 5.74 -23.22
C PHE A 537 -1.31 6.58 -23.76
N GLU A 538 -1.41 7.89 -23.59
CA GLU A 538 -0.33 8.83 -23.85
C GLU A 538 0.26 9.30 -22.52
N TYR A 539 1.58 9.41 -22.47
CA TYR A 539 2.32 9.80 -21.27
C TYR A 539 3.13 11.08 -21.50
N GLU A 540 3.43 11.78 -20.42
CA GLU A 540 4.39 12.88 -20.36
C GLU A 540 5.29 12.74 -19.13
N LEU A 541 6.42 13.46 -19.10
CA LEU A 541 7.30 13.49 -17.92
C LEU A 541 6.58 14.12 -16.73
N ASN A 542 6.85 13.61 -15.53
CA ASN A 542 6.43 14.31 -14.32
C ASN A 542 7.15 15.66 -14.19
N THR A 543 6.51 16.57 -13.44
CA THR A 543 7.03 17.92 -13.18
C THR A 543 6.86 18.27 -11.71
N ALA A 544 7.90 18.80 -11.07
CA ALA A 544 7.80 19.30 -9.71
C ALA A 544 8.71 20.49 -9.44
N SER A 545 8.32 21.34 -8.50
CA SER A 545 9.10 22.52 -8.07
C SER A 545 10.27 22.18 -7.14
N ASN A 546 10.27 20.98 -6.53
CA ASN A 546 11.24 20.53 -5.54
C ASN A 546 11.81 19.14 -5.88
N LEU A 547 12.28 18.90 -7.11
CA LEU A 547 12.89 17.61 -7.47
C LEU A 547 14.20 17.32 -6.70
N PHE A 548 14.90 18.37 -6.25
CA PHE A 548 16.21 18.30 -5.58
C PHE A 548 16.24 19.24 -4.35
N TYR A 549 17.11 18.96 -3.37
CA TYR A 549 17.15 19.66 -2.07
C TYR A 549 18.51 20.36 -1.72
N GLN A 550 18.48 21.52 -1.05
CA GLN A 550 19.56 22.43 -0.52
C GLN A 550 19.93 23.72 -1.27
N TYR A 551 19.91 23.76 -2.60
CA TYR A 551 20.33 24.94 -3.36
C TYR A 551 19.28 25.31 -4.42
N ASP A 552 19.38 26.51 -4.99
CA ASP A 552 18.53 26.90 -6.12
C ASP A 552 18.93 26.08 -7.37
N TYR A 553 18.30 24.91 -7.49
CA TYR A 553 18.44 24.02 -8.64
C TYR A 553 17.40 24.32 -9.72
N GLY A 554 16.85 25.56 -9.76
CA GLY A 554 15.72 26.00 -10.58
C GLY A 554 15.83 25.81 -12.10
N LYS A 555 16.85 25.11 -12.59
CA LYS A 555 16.99 24.64 -13.97
C LYS A 555 16.26 23.32 -14.25
N LEU A 556 16.08 22.43 -13.27
CA LEU A 556 15.52 21.08 -13.50
C LEU A 556 14.21 20.87 -12.75
N THR A 557 13.10 20.94 -13.50
CA THR A 557 11.72 20.79 -12.97
C THR A 557 10.97 19.61 -13.58
N VAL A 558 11.61 18.84 -14.47
CA VAL A 558 11.05 17.67 -15.17
C VAL A 558 11.84 16.40 -14.81
N GLY A 559 11.15 15.28 -14.55
CA GLY A 559 11.79 14.01 -14.20
C GLY A 559 11.02 13.20 -13.16
N ASN A 560 11.66 12.19 -12.56
CA ASN A 560 11.05 11.17 -11.69
C ASN A 560 9.90 10.40 -12.37
N GLY A 561 10.17 9.92 -13.58
CA GLY A 561 9.26 9.07 -14.33
C GLY A 561 8.18 9.82 -15.10
N LEU A 562 7.06 9.14 -15.31
CA LEU A 562 5.96 9.55 -16.19
C LEU A 562 4.66 9.74 -15.41
N ARG A 563 3.74 10.46 -16.04
CA ARG A 563 2.31 10.49 -15.73
C ARG A 563 1.48 10.32 -16.98
N MET A 564 0.26 9.82 -16.83
CA MET A 564 -0.68 9.69 -17.94
C MET A 564 -1.21 11.06 -18.36
N LYS A 565 -0.96 11.44 -19.61
CA LYS A 565 -1.49 12.67 -20.20
C LYS A 565 -2.92 12.49 -20.71
N SER A 566 -3.18 11.36 -21.37
CA SER A 566 -4.51 11.07 -21.90
C SER A 566 -4.76 9.58 -22.10
N GLN A 567 -6.05 9.21 -22.11
CA GLN A 567 -6.53 7.90 -22.53
C GLN A 567 -7.50 8.09 -23.70
N THR A 568 -7.29 7.38 -24.79
CA THR A 568 -8.19 7.36 -25.97
C THR A 568 -8.81 6.00 -26.12
N ASN A 569 -10.14 5.95 -26.29
CA ASN A 569 -10.90 4.72 -26.47
C ASN A 569 -11.42 4.63 -27.90
N LYS A 570 -11.28 3.46 -28.52
CA LYS A 570 -11.76 3.15 -29.87
C LYS A 570 -12.48 1.80 -29.92
N ASP A 571 -13.40 1.64 -30.87
CA ASP A 571 -14.07 0.36 -31.10
C ASP A 571 -13.23 -0.57 -32.00
N SER A 572 -13.79 -1.75 -32.31
CA SER A 572 -13.18 -2.78 -33.15
C SER A 572 -12.83 -2.31 -34.57
N ASN A 573 -13.49 -1.28 -35.08
CA ASN A 573 -13.30 -0.72 -36.43
C ASN A 573 -12.39 0.52 -36.42
N ASP A 574 -11.62 0.69 -35.34
CA ASP A 574 -10.73 1.83 -35.13
C ASP A 574 -11.46 3.19 -35.07
N GLN A 575 -12.78 3.19 -34.82
CA GLN A 575 -13.56 4.42 -34.69
C GLN A 575 -13.44 4.98 -33.28
N PHE A 576 -13.31 6.30 -33.19
CA PHE A 576 -13.19 7.03 -31.93
C PHE A 576 -14.48 6.94 -31.09
N ILE A 577 -14.35 6.50 -29.83
CA ILE A 577 -15.46 6.42 -28.87
C ILE A 577 -15.41 7.61 -27.90
N GLY A 578 -14.22 8.01 -27.49
CA GLY A 578 -14.03 9.10 -26.53
C GLY A 578 -12.60 9.19 -26.02
N LYS A 579 -12.33 10.26 -25.28
CA LYS A 579 -11.00 10.56 -24.74
C LYS A 579 -11.11 11.18 -23.35
N THR A 580 -10.21 10.81 -22.46
CA THR A 580 -9.98 11.47 -21.18
C THR A 580 -8.64 12.19 -21.24
N GLU A 581 -8.63 13.48 -20.97
CA GLU A 581 -7.41 14.32 -20.93
C GLU A 581 -7.18 14.83 -19.50
N LEU A 582 -5.93 14.80 -19.07
CA LEU A 582 -5.52 15.20 -17.72
C LEU A 582 -4.52 16.36 -17.80
N GLN A 583 -4.79 17.41 -17.04
CA GLN A 583 -3.87 18.52 -16.84
C GLN A 583 -3.46 18.60 -15.36
N TYR A 584 -2.16 18.67 -15.13
CA TYR A 584 -1.54 18.65 -13.81
C TYR A 584 -0.94 20.01 -13.45
N VAL A 585 -1.15 20.46 -12.21
CA VAL A 585 -0.68 21.77 -11.74
C VAL A 585 -0.03 21.63 -10.35
N ASP A 586 1.05 22.38 -10.14
CA ASP A 586 1.80 22.48 -8.89
C ASP A 586 2.24 21.12 -8.32
N GLY A 587 3.10 20.44 -9.07
CA GLY A 587 3.70 19.17 -8.67
C GLY A 587 4.76 19.33 -7.58
N ILE A 588 4.76 18.40 -6.63
CA ILE A 588 5.69 18.32 -5.51
C ILE A 588 6.20 16.88 -5.41
N SER A 589 7.52 16.72 -5.36
CA SER A 589 8.17 15.46 -4.96
C SER A 589 8.04 15.30 -3.46
N THR A 590 7.52 14.16 -2.99
CA THR A 590 7.48 13.86 -1.55
C THR A 590 8.86 13.64 -0.96
N ASN A 591 9.80 13.16 -1.77
CA ASN A 591 11.19 12.87 -1.37
C ASN A 591 12.17 13.43 -2.42
N PRO A 592 12.50 14.74 -2.39
CA PRO A 592 13.54 15.34 -3.25
C PRO A 592 14.88 14.59 -3.17
N ALA A 593 15.56 14.48 -4.31
CA ALA A 593 16.87 13.84 -4.36
C ALA A 593 17.96 14.73 -3.72
N PHE A 594 18.83 14.10 -2.92
CA PHE A 594 19.97 14.74 -2.26
C PHE A 594 21.28 14.30 -2.91
N LEU A 595 21.85 15.17 -3.75
CA LEU A 595 22.96 14.80 -4.65
C LEU A 595 24.34 15.27 -4.18
N PHE A 596 24.41 16.37 -3.43
CA PHE A 596 25.68 16.98 -3.02
C PHE A 596 25.81 17.01 -1.50
N ASN A 597 26.96 16.62 -0.99
CA ASN A 597 27.32 16.82 0.42
C ASN A 597 28.66 17.54 0.50
N LYS A 598 28.79 18.52 1.41
CA LYS A 598 30.02 19.26 1.65
C LYS A 598 30.55 18.93 3.03
N ASN A 599 31.80 18.49 3.10
CA ASN A 599 32.48 18.16 4.34
C ASN A 599 33.81 18.90 4.41
N THR A 600 34.28 19.16 5.63
CA THR A 600 35.65 19.61 5.89
C THR A 600 36.35 18.48 6.60
N TYR A 601 37.50 18.06 6.05
CA TYR A 601 38.37 17.09 6.67
C TYR A 601 39.52 17.80 7.35
N SER A 602 39.77 17.47 8.62
CA SER A 602 40.85 18.09 9.39
C SER A 602 41.65 17.01 10.13
N THR A 603 42.98 17.13 10.11
CA THR A 603 43.91 16.30 10.90
C THR A 603 44.83 17.18 11.74
N ILE A 604 45.28 16.68 12.89
CA ILE A 604 46.25 17.34 13.75
C ILE A 604 47.53 16.50 13.86
N PHE A 605 48.67 17.18 13.83
CA PHE A 605 50.00 16.60 14.06
C PHE A 605 50.57 17.19 15.34
N PHE A 606 50.96 16.33 16.29
CA PHE A 606 51.56 16.75 17.55
C PHE A 606 53.08 16.67 17.49
N HIS A 607 53.73 17.67 18.09
CA HIS A 607 55.18 17.71 18.27
C HIS A 607 55.49 17.72 19.78
N PRO A 608 55.56 16.54 20.43
CA PRO A 608 55.65 16.43 21.90
C PRO A 608 56.90 17.08 22.49
N GLU A 609 57.99 17.13 21.72
CA GLU A 609 59.28 17.70 22.14
C GLU A 609 59.24 19.23 22.27
N SER A 610 58.37 19.89 21.49
CA SER A 610 58.26 21.35 21.44
C SER A 610 56.96 21.89 22.05
N GLY A 611 56.03 21.02 22.48
CA GLY A 611 54.72 21.44 22.99
C GLY A 611 53.87 22.20 21.96
N SER A 612 54.12 21.94 20.67
CA SER A 612 53.44 22.57 19.53
C SER A 612 52.68 21.53 18.71
N GLY A 613 51.86 22.01 17.78
CA GLY A 613 51.16 21.14 16.82
C GLY A 613 50.75 21.91 15.58
N ASP A 614 50.41 21.20 14.51
CA ASP A 614 49.90 21.79 13.28
C ASP A 614 48.61 21.08 12.87
N SER A 615 47.62 21.82 12.39
CA SER A 615 46.43 21.25 11.76
C SER A 615 46.45 21.45 10.25
N GLN A 616 46.00 20.43 9.53
CA GLN A 616 45.75 20.51 8.09
C GLN A 616 44.27 20.28 7.86
N SER A 617 43.67 21.09 6.98
CA SER A 617 42.25 20.98 6.64
C SER A 617 42.01 21.08 5.14
N ALA A 618 41.11 20.26 4.60
CA ALA A 618 40.67 20.31 3.22
C ALA A 618 39.14 20.23 3.09
N GLY A 619 38.58 20.98 2.14
CA GLY A 619 37.17 20.86 1.77
C GLY A 619 36.96 19.68 0.83
N VAL A 620 35.86 18.95 1.00
CA VAL A 620 35.46 17.84 0.12
C VAL A 620 34.01 18.00 -0.27
N ILE A 621 33.75 18.01 -1.57
CA ILE A 621 32.40 17.92 -2.14
C ILE A 621 32.17 16.49 -2.62
N SER A 622 31.17 15.84 -2.07
CA SER A 622 30.74 14.51 -2.46
C SER A 622 29.51 14.59 -3.35
N MET A 623 29.60 14.02 -4.55
CA MET A 623 28.47 13.79 -5.45
C MET A 623 28.00 12.35 -5.31
N ASN A 624 26.73 12.16 -4.95
CA ASN A 624 26.13 10.85 -4.76
C ASN A 624 25.25 10.50 -5.97
N SER A 625 25.24 9.22 -6.32
CA SER A 625 24.35 8.66 -7.32
C SER A 625 23.94 7.24 -6.94
N ASN A 626 22.71 6.85 -7.25
CA ASN A 626 22.21 5.52 -6.99
C ASN A 626 21.34 5.07 -8.17
N ASN A 627 21.41 3.79 -8.52
CA ASN A 627 20.53 3.19 -9.52
C ASN A 627 19.16 2.78 -8.94
N ASN A 628 19.01 2.80 -7.62
CA ASN A 628 17.80 2.45 -6.91
C ASN A 628 17.57 3.38 -5.71
N ASN A 629 16.79 4.45 -5.93
CA ASN A 629 16.33 5.33 -4.87
C ASN A 629 15.10 4.70 -4.19
N SER A 630 15.14 4.61 -2.86
CA SER A 630 14.02 4.20 -2.02
C SER A 630 13.78 5.27 -0.96
N SER A 631 12.52 5.65 -0.74
CA SER A 631 12.15 6.50 0.39
C SER A 631 12.29 5.75 1.71
N SER A 632 12.43 6.51 2.80
CA SER A 632 12.31 5.99 4.16
C SER A 632 10.96 5.28 4.37
N PRO A 633 10.90 4.18 5.16
CA PRO A 633 9.65 3.48 5.46
C PRO A 633 8.69 4.29 6.36
N ILE A 634 9.16 5.35 7.04
CA ILE A 634 8.31 6.31 7.78
C ILE A 634 7.95 7.56 6.97
N ALA A 635 8.38 7.65 5.71
CA ALA A 635 7.98 8.70 4.80
C ALA A 635 6.63 8.38 4.13
N SER A 636 6.08 9.34 3.40
CA SER A 636 4.86 9.15 2.60
C SER A 636 5.09 8.23 1.40
N GLY A 637 6.34 8.12 0.92
CA GLY A 637 6.75 7.36 -0.26
C GLY A 637 7.64 8.18 -1.19
N ASP A 638 8.06 7.59 -2.31
CA ASP A 638 8.76 8.28 -3.40
C ASP A 638 7.82 8.42 -4.61
N TYR A 639 7.16 9.58 -4.73
CA TYR A 639 6.30 9.92 -5.86
C TYR A 639 6.21 11.44 -6.04
N ILE A 640 5.67 11.85 -7.18
CA ILE A 640 5.25 13.24 -7.42
C ILE A 640 3.73 13.31 -7.29
N GLY A 641 3.27 14.19 -6.41
CA GLY A 641 1.86 14.52 -6.25
C GLY A 641 1.55 15.89 -6.84
N TYR A 642 0.34 16.09 -7.33
CA TYR A 642 -0.12 17.34 -7.90
C TYR A 642 -1.19 17.99 -7.03
N SER A 643 -1.03 19.28 -6.77
CA SER A 643 -1.97 20.02 -5.91
C SER A 643 -3.32 20.23 -6.60
N LYS A 644 -3.35 20.19 -7.94
CA LYS A 644 -4.57 20.29 -8.74
C LYS A 644 -4.48 19.44 -10.00
N VAL A 645 -5.58 18.78 -10.35
CA VAL A 645 -5.77 18.02 -11.59
C VAL A 645 -7.08 18.42 -12.25
N ILE A 646 -7.05 18.69 -13.56
CA ILE A 646 -8.25 18.94 -14.36
C ILE A 646 -8.43 17.75 -15.31
N LYS A 647 -9.53 17.03 -15.15
CA LYS A 647 -9.94 15.92 -16.02
C LYS A 647 -11.02 16.38 -16.98
N THR A 648 -10.77 16.27 -18.28
CA THR A 648 -11.74 16.59 -19.34
C THR A 648 -12.12 15.33 -20.10
N GLU A 649 -13.41 15.11 -20.29
CA GLU A 649 -13.93 13.98 -21.09
C GLU A 649 -14.47 14.47 -22.43
N LYS A 650 -14.16 13.72 -23.49
CA LYS A 650 -14.68 13.96 -24.85
C LYS A 650 -15.51 12.76 -25.32
N ASP A 651 -16.62 13.06 -25.98
CA ASP A 651 -17.51 12.05 -26.59
C ASP A 651 -16.99 11.56 -27.96
N ALA A 652 -17.76 10.70 -28.63
CA ALA A 652 -17.42 10.14 -29.95
C ALA A 652 -17.37 11.19 -31.07
N GLN A 653 -17.96 12.38 -30.86
CA GLN A 653 -17.88 13.52 -31.78
C GLN A 653 -16.72 14.45 -31.43
N ASN A 654 -15.86 14.06 -30.48
CA ASN A 654 -14.75 14.85 -29.94
C ASN A 654 -15.22 16.17 -29.27
N SER A 655 -16.49 16.22 -28.86
CA SER A 655 -17.07 17.33 -28.11
C SER A 655 -16.84 17.13 -26.62
N SER A 656 -16.53 18.21 -25.90
CA SER A 656 -16.31 18.17 -24.45
C SER A 656 -17.61 17.86 -23.72
N LYS A 657 -17.57 16.90 -22.79
CA LYS A 657 -18.63 16.61 -21.81
C LYS A 657 -18.54 17.48 -20.56
N GLY A 658 -17.58 18.40 -20.52
CA GLY A 658 -17.24 19.19 -19.35
C GLY A 658 -15.94 18.69 -18.70
N ALA A 659 -15.68 19.19 -17.49
CA ALA A 659 -14.45 18.91 -16.77
C ALA A 659 -14.70 18.72 -15.28
N ILE A 660 -13.79 18.01 -14.62
CA ILE A 660 -13.71 17.92 -13.16
C ILE A 660 -12.35 18.49 -12.75
N GLU A 661 -12.35 19.56 -11.98
CA GLU A 661 -11.15 20.09 -11.34
C GLU A 661 -11.09 19.59 -9.90
N THR A 662 -10.04 18.87 -9.53
CA THR A 662 -9.84 18.33 -8.19
C THR A 662 -8.59 18.93 -7.57
N ASN A 663 -8.73 19.56 -6.40
CA ASN A 663 -7.63 20.09 -5.60
C ASN A 663 -7.30 19.11 -4.47
N TYR A 664 -6.02 18.77 -4.34
CA TYR A 664 -5.52 17.77 -3.40
C TYR A 664 -4.63 18.41 -2.33
N SER A 665 -4.62 17.80 -1.14
CA SER A 665 -3.54 18.03 -0.18
C SER A 665 -2.24 17.49 -0.76
N ASN A 666 -1.20 18.33 -0.78
CA ASN A 666 0.08 18.00 -1.39
C ASN A 666 1.21 18.73 -0.65
N THR A 667 2.04 17.99 0.09
CA THR A 667 3.11 18.55 0.92
C THR A 667 4.30 17.61 0.92
N SER A 668 5.51 18.18 0.78
CA SER A 668 6.76 17.43 0.90
C SER A 668 6.90 16.83 2.30
N ASP A 669 7.56 15.69 2.40
CA ASP A 669 7.88 15.11 3.70
C ASP A 669 8.88 15.98 4.47
N PHE A 670 8.97 15.72 5.78
CA PHE A 670 9.98 16.34 6.61
C PHE A 670 11.31 15.62 6.40
N HIS A 671 12.35 16.41 6.23
CA HIS A 671 13.72 15.94 6.03
C HIS A 671 14.61 16.64 7.06
N TYR A 672 15.43 15.86 7.77
CA TYR A 672 16.36 16.41 8.75
C TYR A 672 17.69 16.78 8.08
N PHE A 673 18.20 17.97 8.40
CA PHE A 673 19.41 18.48 7.80
C PHE A 673 20.45 18.85 8.84
N PHE A 674 21.65 18.34 8.61
CA PHE A 674 22.83 18.74 9.35
C PHE A 674 23.33 20.09 8.87
N GLN A 675 23.79 20.93 9.80
CA GLN A 675 24.56 22.12 9.47
C GLN A 675 25.96 21.71 8.96
N ASP A 676 26.62 22.59 8.21
CA ASP A 676 28.00 22.39 7.74
C ASP A 676 28.94 22.01 8.90
N GLY A 677 29.78 20.99 8.71
CA GLY A 677 30.80 20.57 9.68
C GLY A 677 30.34 19.57 10.77
N VAL A 678 29.06 19.23 10.82
CA VAL A 678 28.53 18.19 11.71
C VAL A 678 28.86 16.79 11.19
N ILE A 679 29.06 15.82 12.09
CA ILE A 679 29.30 14.42 11.71
C ILE A 679 28.01 13.83 11.14
N PRO A 680 27.98 13.42 9.87
CA PRO A 680 26.77 12.89 9.25
C PRO A 680 26.42 11.52 9.84
N ILE A 681 25.15 11.33 10.18
CA ILE A 681 24.55 10.04 10.52
C ILE A 681 23.28 9.85 9.68
N ASN A 682 22.83 8.62 9.51
CA ASN A 682 21.61 8.35 8.75
C ASN A 682 20.39 8.92 9.49
N MET A 683 19.68 9.89 8.90
CA MET A 683 18.42 10.40 9.46
C MET A 683 17.31 10.17 8.42
N PRO A 684 16.37 9.26 8.68
CA PRO A 684 15.29 9.00 7.73
C PRO A 684 14.40 10.24 7.59
N SER A 685 13.81 10.42 6.42
CA SER A 685 12.71 11.38 6.24
C SER A 685 11.43 10.81 6.84
N SER A 686 10.53 11.66 7.33
CA SER A 686 9.23 11.26 7.89
C SER A 686 8.08 12.02 7.26
N LYS A 687 6.87 11.47 7.36
CA LYS A 687 5.63 12.18 7.00
C LYS A 687 5.59 13.59 7.58
N SER A 688 5.11 14.54 6.80
CA SER A 688 4.92 15.92 7.26
C SER A 688 3.96 15.97 8.48
N PRO A 689 4.40 16.51 9.63
CA PRO A 689 3.71 16.37 10.91
C PRO A 689 2.49 17.28 11.07
N ASN A 690 2.37 18.38 10.30
CA ASN A 690 1.33 19.40 10.48
C ASN A 690 0.59 19.70 9.17
N SER A 691 0.20 18.65 8.45
CA SER A 691 -0.51 18.72 7.17
C SER A 691 -1.56 17.61 7.08
N THR A 692 -2.55 17.79 6.20
CA THR A 692 -3.42 16.69 5.77
C THR A 692 -2.61 15.65 5.00
N GLU A 693 -3.05 14.39 5.02
CA GLU A 693 -2.44 13.32 4.23
C GLU A 693 -2.46 13.67 2.73
N ASN A 694 -1.32 13.45 2.08
CA ASN A 694 -1.18 13.67 0.65
C ASN A 694 -2.23 12.89 -0.15
N GLY A 695 -2.80 13.53 -1.17
CA GLY A 695 -3.82 12.95 -2.04
C GLY A 695 -5.25 12.99 -1.51
N LYS A 696 -5.51 13.54 -0.32
CA LYS A 696 -6.88 13.83 0.14
C LYS A 696 -7.49 14.95 -0.71
N VAL A 697 -8.72 14.77 -1.16
CA VAL A 697 -9.46 15.75 -1.96
C VAL A 697 -9.91 16.90 -1.05
N LEU A 698 -9.32 18.08 -1.22
CA LEU A 698 -9.68 19.30 -0.50
C LEU A 698 -10.87 19.99 -1.16
N SER A 699 -10.94 19.99 -2.49
CA SER A 699 -12.14 20.41 -3.21
C SER A 699 -12.26 19.75 -4.58
N GLU A 700 -13.49 19.65 -5.07
CA GLU A 700 -13.82 19.17 -6.42
C GLU A 700 -14.81 20.16 -7.06
N ILE A 701 -14.55 20.56 -8.30
CA ILE A 701 -15.42 21.44 -9.09
C ILE A 701 -15.83 20.70 -10.36
N VAL A 702 -17.12 20.59 -10.60
CA VAL A 702 -17.67 19.98 -11.82
C VAL A 702 -18.16 21.10 -12.74
N TYR A 703 -17.74 21.01 -14.00
CA TYR A 703 -18.10 21.92 -15.08
C TYR A 703 -18.99 21.23 -16.11
N ASP A 704 -19.91 21.99 -16.71
CA ASP A 704 -20.63 21.58 -17.90
C ASP A 704 -19.75 21.66 -19.18
N SER A 705 -20.31 21.27 -20.32
CA SER A 705 -19.62 21.30 -21.62
C SER A 705 -19.22 22.70 -22.10
N PHE A 706 -19.78 23.76 -21.52
CA PHE A 706 -19.44 25.17 -21.79
C PHE A 706 -18.46 25.74 -20.76
N MET A 707 -17.92 24.90 -19.86
CA MET A 707 -17.04 25.29 -18.75
C MET A 707 -17.72 26.19 -17.72
N ASN A 708 -19.06 26.17 -17.62
CA ASN A 708 -19.75 26.76 -16.49
C ASN A 708 -19.72 25.80 -15.31
N LYS A 709 -19.49 26.35 -14.12
CA LYS A 709 -19.51 25.60 -12.87
C LYS A 709 -20.94 25.16 -12.53
N ILE A 710 -21.15 23.84 -12.36
CA ILE A 710 -22.45 23.26 -11.97
C ILE A 710 -22.45 22.71 -10.55
N GLN A 711 -21.28 22.32 -10.02
CA GLN A 711 -21.13 21.83 -8.66
C GLN A 711 -19.75 22.19 -8.11
N GLN A 712 -19.67 22.48 -6.81
CA GLN A 712 -18.42 22.44 -6.04
C GLN A 712 -18.64 21.67 -4.74
N THR A 713 -17.66 20.86 -4.36
CA THR A 713 -17.60 20.22 -3.05
C THR A 713 -16.29 20.62 -2.38
N ASP A 714 -16.36 21.20 -1.19
CA ASP A 714 -15.21 21.56 -0.36
C ASP A 714 -15.17 20.68 0.88
N ASN A 715 -14.01 20.09 1.16
CA ASN A 715 -13.81 19.13 2.25
C ASN A 715 -12.85 19.68 3.29
N THR A 716 -13.20 19.51 4.56
CA THR A 716 -12.31 19.76 5.70
C THR A 716 -12.01 18.45 6.40
N TYR A 717 -10.76 18.28 6.84
CA TYR A 717 -10.29 17.07 7.52
C TYR A 717 -9.84 17.39 8.94
N SER A 718 -9.99 16.39 9.82
CA SER A 718 -9.38 16.36 11.15
C SER A 718 -8.25 15.35 11.16
N GLU A 719 -7.07 15.80 11.59
CA GLU A 719 -5.86 14.97 11.62
C GLU A 719 -5.75 14.23 12.96
N ILE A 720 -5.82 12.90 12.90
CA ILE A 720 -5.63 12.02 14.07
C ILE A 720 -4.24 11.39 13.98
N TYR A 721 -3.46 11.50 15.05
CA TYR A 721 -2.11 10.96 15.11
C TYR A 721 -2.07 9.64 15.88
N SER A 722 -1.14 8.77 15.50
CA SER A 722 -0.77 7.61 16.29
C SER A 722 -0.05 8.03 17.59
N ASN A 723 0.18 7.06 18.48
CA ASN A 723 1.25 7.24 19.47
C ASN A 723 2.57 7.50 18.72
N VAL A 724 3.41 8.37 19.27
CA VAL A 724 4.73 8.67 18.71
C VAL A 724 5.74 7.72 19.32
N PHE A 725 6.32 6.87 18.49
CA PHE A 725 7.50 6.08 18.81
C PHE A 725 8.74 6.79 18.26
N TYR A 726 9.92 6.23 18.48
CA TYR A 726 11.15 6.81 17.95
C TYR A 726 12.17 5.72 17.65
N GLY A 727 13.07 6.04 16.73
CA GLY A 727 14.28 5.27 16.47
C GLY A 727 15.52 6.11 16.76
N THR A 728 16.66 5.42 16.88
CA THR A 728 17.96 6.05 17.04
C THR A 728 18.95 5.60 15.98
N SER A 729 19.68 6.58 15.44
CA SER A 729 20.80 6.36 14.54
C SER A 729 22.10 6.68 15.27
N LEU A 730 23.05 5.76 15.22
CA LEU A 730 24.30 5.88 15.97
C LEU A 730 25.51 5.79 15.04
N SER A 731 26.48 6.68 15.24
CA SER A 731 27.83 6.56 14.69
C SER A 731 28.83 6.66 15.83
N ARG A 732 29.63 5.61 16.05
CA ARG A 732 30.66 5.59 17.09
C ARG A 732 32.01 6.01 16.54
N ASN A 733 32.72 6.81 17.32
CA ASN A 733 34.12 7.20 17.11
C ASN A 733 34.44 7.56 15.65
N SER A 734 33.51 8.24 14.97
CA SER A 734 33.69 8.62 13.57
C SER A 734 34.63 9.81 13.40
N ARG A 735 34.92 10.49 14.51
CA ARG A 735 35.95 11.53 14.65
C ARG A 735 36.63 11.37 15.98
N SER A 736 37.72 12.10 16.17
CA SER A 736 38.41 12.22 17.44
C SER A 736 38.37 13.67 17.93
N VAL A 737 38.23 13.85 19.24
CA VAL A 737 38.57 15.11 19.91
C VAL A 737 39.85 14.89 20.70
N TRP A 738 40.70 15.90 20.66
CA TRP A 738 41.98 15.89 21.36
C TRP A 738 41.99 16.90 22.48
N ASN A 739 42.49 16.46 23.62
CA ASN A 739 42.81 17.26 24.79
C ASN A 739 44.26 16.98 25.21
N SER A 740 44.80 17.85 26.04
CA SER A 740 46.11 17.65 26.67
C SER A 740 45.98 17.67 28.19
N VAL A 741 46.71 16.77 28.85
CA VAL A 741 46.90 16.78 30.31
C VAL A 741 48.39 16.81 30.61
N THR A 742 48.79 17.58 31.63
CA THR A 742 50.17 17.60 32.12
C THR A 742 50.32 16.60 33.26
N VAL A 743 51.16 15.59 33.07
CA VAL A 743 51.51 14.61 34.11
C VAL A 743 53.02 14.69 34.35
N ASN A 744 53.44 15.01 35.58
CA ASN A 744 54.86 15.12 35.94
C ASN A 744 55.68 15.99 34.95
N SER A 745 55.16 17.17 34.60
CA SER A 745 55.80 18.11 33.66
C SER A 745 55.95 17.60 32.22
N SER A 746 55.39 16.44 31.89
CA SER A 746 55.35 15.88 30.54
C SER A 746 54.00 16.12 29.89
N PHE A 747 54.02 16.50 28.62
CA PHE A 747 52.85 16.68 27.79
C PHE A 747 52.28 15.31 27.38
N VAL A 748 51.02 15.03 27.75
CA VAL A 748 50.33 13.80 27.33
C VAL A 748 49.08 14.17 26.53
N PRO A 749 49.09 14.03 25.19
CA PRO A 749 47.88 14.17 24.41
C PRO A 749 46.97 12.96 24.67
N GLN A 750 45.68 13.23 24.85
CA GLN A 750 44.65 12.21 24.93
C GLN A 750 43.72 12.34 23.73
N GLN A 751 43.36 11.18 23.17
CA GLN A 751 42.44 11.06 22.05
C GLN A 751 41.17 10.41 22.57
N HIS A 752 40.03 11.05 22.31
CA HIS A 752 38.72 10.49 22.62
C HIS A 752 37.91 10.37 21.33
N GLY A 753 37.24 9.24 21.16
CA GLY A 753 36.39 9.01 20.00
C GLY A 753 35.07 9.78 20.16
N VAL A 754 34.64 10.51 19.13
CA VAL A 754 33.35 11.22 19.11
C VAL A 754 32.27 10.25 18.69
N THR A 755 31.33 10.00 19.59
CA THR A 755 30.11 9.25 19.34
C THR A 755 28.96 10.20 19.06
N VAL A 756 28.11 9.83 18.11
CA VAL A 756 27.04 10.67 17.59
C VAL A 756 25.75 9.87 17.57
N LEU A 757 24.70 10.49 18.09
CA LEU A 757 23.38 9.89 18.22
C LEU A 757 22.33 10.84 17.63
N GLY A 758 21.51 10.30 16.73
CA GLY A 758 20.37 10.99 16.14
C GLY A 758 19.08 10.30 16.55
N TYR A 759 18.04 11.10 16.74
CA TYR A 759 16.69 10.63 17.03
C TYR A 759 15.75 11.04 15.92
N TYR A 760 14.86 10.13 15.54
CA TYR A 760 13.81 10.42 14.58
C TYR A 760 12.46 9.86 15.06
N PRO A 761 11.36 10.60 14.84
CA PRO A 761 10.03 10.18 15.27
C PRO A 761 9.46 9.13 14.32
N ILE A 762 8.81 8.12 14.89
CA ILE A 762 8.08 7.07 14.17
C ILE A 762 6.60 7.23 14.53
N PHE A 763 5.80 7.70 13.58
CA PHE A 763 4.37 7.92 13.77
C PHE A 763 3.63 7.79 12.43
N SER A 764 2.31 7.69 12.52
CA SER A 764 1.43 7.94 11.39
C SER A 764 0.36 8.96 11.76
N LYS A 765 -0.31 9.46 10.72
CA LYS A 765 -1.52 10.25 10.83
C LYS A 765 -2.61 9.59 10.00
N GLU A 766 -3.86 9.93 10.28
CA GLU A 766 -5.03 9.61 9.49
C GLU A 766 -5.89 10.87 9.39
N SER A 767 -6.19 11.31 8.16
CA SER A 767 -7.07 12.45 7.91
C SER A 767 -8.50 11.98 7.76
N LEU A 768 -9.32 12.24 8.77
CA LEU A 768 -10.75 11.91 8.79
C LEU A 768 -11.57 13.09 8.28
N LEU A 769 -12.45 12.86 7.30
CA LEU A 769 -13.32 13.90 6.75
C LEU A 769 -14.23 14.42 7.86
N SER A 770 -14.10 15.68 8.27
CA SER A 770 -14.89 16.28 9.35
C SER A 770 -16.07 17.09 8.83
N GLN A 771 -15.94 17.66 7.63
CA GLN A 771 -17.00 18.42 6.96
C GLN A 771 -16.88 18.33 5.44
N SER A 772 -18.02 18.29 4.76
CA SER A 772 -18.17 18.44 3.32
C SER A 772 -19.23 19.50 3.03
N VAL A 773 -18.91 20.53 2.27
CA VAL A 773 -19.83 21.57 1.81
C VAL A 773 -20.02 21.43 0.30
N LYS A 774 -21.23 21.08 -0.13
CA LYS A 774 -21.60 20.93 -1.55
C LYS A 774 -22.45 22.11 -1.98
N ASN A 775 -21.97 22.87 -2.97
CA ASN A 775 -22.69 23.94 -3.63
C ASN A 775 -23.14 23.49 -5.03
N GLU A 776 -24.44 23.50 -5.30
CA GLU A 776 -25.02 23.25 -6.62
C GLU A 776 -25.49 24.56 -7.26
N TYR A 777 -25.13 24.76 -8.53
CA TYR A 777 -25.40 26.00 -9.26
C TYR A 777 -26.49 25.77 -10.29
N SER A 778 -27.63 26.46 -10.16
CA SER A 778 -28.74 26.35 -11.10
C SER A 778 -29.49 27.68 -11.22
N ASN A 779 -29.71 28.14 -12.47
CA ASN A 779 -30.42 29.38 -12.77
C ASN A 779 -29.92 30.61 -11.97
N ASN A 780 -28.60 30.79 -11.85
CA ASN A 780 -27.93 31.84 -11.06
C ASN A 780 -28.22 31.80 -9.54
N LYS A 781 -28.75 30.69 -9.02
CA LYS A 781 -28.87 30.42 -7.59
C LYS A 781 -27.86 29.37 -7.15
N VAL A 782 -27.46 29.44 -5.88
CA VAL A 782 -26.57 28.49 -5.24
C VAL A 782 -27.36 27.76 -4.16
N PHE A 783 -27.33 26.43 -4.19
CA PHE A 783 -27.91 25.56 -3.17
C PHE A 783 -26.79 24.89 -2.40
N THR A 784 -26.70 25.16 -1.10
CA THR A 784 -25.62 24.65 -0.24
C THR A 784 -26.14 23.51 0.64
N ILE A 785 -25.51 22.35 0.51
CA ILE A 785 -25.70 21.19 1.40
C ILE A 785 -24.42 21.06 2.22
N GLN A 786 -24.53 21.09 3.54
CA GLN A 786 -23.39 20.89 4.43
C GLN A 786 -23.56 19.60 5.20
N THR A 787 -22.54 18.74 5.18
CA THR A 787 -22.49 17.51 5.97
C THR A 787 -21.32 17.56 6.95
N ASN A 788 -21.58 17.37 8.23
CA ASN A 788 -20.57 17.24 9.28
C ASN A 788 -20.47 15.77 9.74
N TYR A 789 -19.26 15.34 10.08
CA TYR A 789 -18.96 13.95 10.45
C TYR A 789 -18.26 13.91 11.80
N SER A 790 -18.66 12.95 12.64
CA SER A 790 -18.06 12.68 13.94
C SER A 790 -17.60 11.23 14.00
N TYR A 791 -16.51 10.97 14.73
CA TYR A 791 -15.90 9.64 14.82
C TYR A 791 -15.67 9.22 16.27
N SER A 792 -15.59 7.91 16.51
CA SER A 792 -15.22 7.33 17.81
C SER A 792 -13.69 7.36 18.02
N ALA A 793 -13.23 6.97 19.21
CA ALA A 793 -11.80 6.79 19.50
C ALA A 793 -11.13 5.68 18.65
N GLN A 794 -11.91 4.79 18.05
CA GLN A 794 -11.45 3.78 17.09
C GLN A 794 -11.58 4.26 15.63
N ASN A 795 -11.82 5.55 15.41
CA ASN A 795 -12.03 6.17 14.10
C ASN A 795 -13.24 5.64 13.31
N ASN A 796 -14.18 4.95 13.98
CA ASN A 796 -15.45 4.56 13.36
C ASN A 796 -16.38 5.77 13.25
N LEU A 797 -17.09 5.94 12.13
CA LEU A 797 -18.08 7.01 11.97
C LEU A 797 -19.21 6.86 13.01
N THR A 798 -19.41 7.83 13.89
CA THR A 798 -20.48 7.81 14.91
C THR A 798 -21.65 8.72 14.56
N GLN A 799 -21.41 9.78 13.80
CA GLN A 799 -22.47 10.69 13.37
C GLN A 799 -22.22 11.28 11.98
N LYS A 800 -23.29 11.40 11.19
CA LYS A 800 -23.37 12.18 9.96
C LYS A 800 -24.55 13.16 10.06
N LEU A 801 -24.28 14.45 10.16
CA LEU A 801 -25.30 15.51 10.23
C LEU A 801 -25.32 16.30 8.93
N THR A 802 -26.44 16.30 8.21
CA THR A 802 -26.62 17.00 6.94
C THR A 802 -27.63 18.14 7.10
N ASN A 803 -27.23 19.34 6.70
CA ASN A 803 -28.08 20.54 6.62
C ASN A 803 -28.41 20.80 5.14
N PHE A 804 -29.70 20.96 4.84
CA PHE A 804 -30.20 21.18 3.49
C PHE A 804 -30.49 22.67 3.22
N PRO A 805 -30.55 23.10 1.93
CA PRO A 805 -30.76 24.50 1.58
C PRO A 805 -32.10 25.10 2.04
N ASP A 806 -33.09 24.25 2.32
CA ASP A 806 -34.42 24.64 2.81
C ASP A 806 -34.48 24.84 4.33
N GLY A 807 -33.34 24.69 5.03
CA GLY A 807 -33.24 24.74 6.49
C GLY A 807 -33.54 23.39 7.17
N GLY A 808 -33.89 22.35 6.42
CA GLY A 808 -34.07 21.00 6.92
C GLY A 808 -32.76 20.38 7.40
N THR A 809 -32.85 19.45 8.35
CA THR A 809 -31.70 18.68 8.85
C THR A 809 -31.99 17.20 8.90
N GLU A 810 -30.97 16.39 8.57
CA GLU A 810 -30.98 14.93 8.74
C GLU A 810 -29.72 14.49 9.48
N SER A 811 -29.88 13.75 10.57
CA SER A 811 -28.79 13.19 11.36
C SER A 811 -28.84 11.67 11.29
N THR A 812 -27.71 11.02 11.00
CA THR A 812 -27.52 9.58 11.19
C THR A 812 -26.54 9.37 12.34
N VAL A 813 -26.94 8.62 13.38
CA VAL A 813 -26.09 8.21 14.51
C VAL A 813 -25.85 6.71 14.45
N LEU A 814 -24.61 6.29 14.64
CA LEU A 814 -24.16 4.90 14.62
C LEU A 814 -23.53 4.55 15.97
N LEU A 815 -23.95 3.43 16.57
CA LEU A 815 -23.33 2.87 17.78
C LEU A 815 -22.76 1.48 17.48
N TYR A 816 -21.58 1.21 18.01
CA TYR A 816 -20.81 -0.02 17.83
C TYR A 816 -20.77 -0.87 19.10
N ALA A 817 -20.05 -1.99 19.05
CA ALA A 817 -19.95 -2.93 20.17
C ALA A 817 -19.46 -2.29 21.48
N HIS A 818 -18.48 -1.39 21.41
CA HIS A 818 -17.99 -0.66 22.59
C HIS A 818 -19.04 0.31 23.16
N ASP A 819 -19.74 1.06 22.32
CA ASP A 819 -20.76 2.03 22.74
C ASP A 819 -21.95 1.36 23.43
N MET A 820 -22.23 0.11 23.05
CA MET A 820 -23.32 -0.71 23.59
C MET A 820 -22.87 -1.71 24.67
N SER A 821 -21.62 -1.63 25.14
CA SER A 821 -21.04 -2.56 26.13
C SER A 821 -21.17 -4.05 25.77
N ASN A 822 -21.14 -4.39 24.47
CA ASN A 822 -21.26 -5.78 24.02
C ASN A 822 -19.90 -6.50 24.08
N GLN A 823 -19.56 -7.04 25.26
CA GLN A 823 -18.26 -7.66 25.48
C GLN A 823 -18.02 -8.94 24.64
N LYS A 824 -19.10 -9.65 24.28
CA LYS A 824 -19.00 -10.83 23.43
C LYS A 824 -18.35 -10.49 22.09
N LEU A 825 -18.82 -9.43 21.42
CA LEU A 825 -18.30 -8.98 20.13
C LEU A 825 -16.93 -8.30 20.25
N VAL A 826 -16.71 -7.52 21.31
CA VAL A 826 -15.41 -6.88 21.58
C VAL A 826 -14.29 -7.91 21.79
N ASN A 827 -14.57 -9.01 22.52
CA ASN A 827 -13.60 -10.08 22.75
C ASN A 827 -13.10 -10.72 21.45
N VAL A 828 -13.97 -10.88 20.45
CA VAL A 828 -13.63 -11.45 19.14
C VAL A 828 -13.24 -10.40 18.09
N ASN A 829 -13.06 -9.14 18.52
CA ASN A 829 -12.66 -8.01 17.68
C ASN A 829 -13.67 -7.56 16.62
N MET A 830 -14.97 -7.87 16.78
CA MET A 830 -16.06 -7.34 15.95
C MET A 830 -16.46 -5.94 16.43
N VAL A 831 -15.61 -4.94 16.17
CA VAL A 831 -15.70 -3.59 16.73
C VAL A 831 -16.06 -2.50 15.71
N SER A 832 -16.02 -2.79 14.40
CA SER A 832 -16.38 -1.84 13.33
C SER A 832 -17.77 -2.08 12.72
N ILE A 833 -18.54 -3.05 13.22
CA ILE A 833 -19.90 -3.32 12.75
C ILE A 833 -20.89 -2.48 13.58
N PRO A 834 -21.69 -1.59 12.95
CA PRO A 834 -22.68 -0.81 13.69
C PRO A 834 -23.81 -1.72 14.19
N LEU A 835 -24.05 -1.69 15.50
CA LEU A 835 -25.11 -2.45 16.17
C LEU A 835 -26.41 -1.65 16.27
N ARG A 836 -26.32 -0.32 16.25
CA ARG A 836 -27.48 0.57 16.18
C ARG A 836 -27.25 1.65 15.12
N LYS A 837 -28.31 1.93 14.34
CA LYS A 837 -28.38 3.08 13.43
C LYS A 837 -29.66 3.86 13.72
N THR A 838 -29.52 5.12 14.08
CA THR A 838 -30.65 6.06 14.28
C THR A 838 -30.61 7.15 13.23
N ILE A 839 -31.74 7.43 12.60
CA ILE A 839 -31.94 8.50 11.62
C ILE A 839 -32.95 9.48 12.23
N SER A 840 -32.57 10.74 12.33
CA SER A 840 -33.38 11.82 12.89
C SER A 840 -33.59 12.91 11.84
N LYS A 841 -34.81 13.45 11.73
CA LYS A 841 -35.16 14.56 10.82
C LYS A 841 -35.71 15.74 11.62
N GLY A 842 -35.16 16.93 11.42
CA GLY A 842 -35.56 18.12 12.19
C GLY A 842 -35.33 17.97 13.70
N GLY A 843 -34.33 17.18 14.11
CA GLY A 843 -34.00 16.91 15.51
C GLY A 843 -34.85 15.82 16.20
N GLN A 844 -35.83 15.24 15.51
CA GLN A 844 -36.66 14.14 16.02
C GLN A 844 -36.20 12.80 15.43
N ASP A 845 -36.07 11.78 16.28
CA ASP A 845 -35.74 10.42 15.85
C ASP A 845 -36.87 9.87 14.97
N TYR A 846 -36.58 9.67 13.69
CA TYR A 846 -37.55 9.22 12.71
C TYR A 846 -37.57 7.70 12.61
N SER A 847 -36.39 7.08 12.59
CA SER A 847 -36.24 5.63 12.53
C SER A 847 -34.98 5.17 13.26
N SER A 848 -35.05 4.06 13.98
CA SER A 848 -33.90 3.40 14.60
C SER A 848 -33.90 1.91 14.31
N PHE A 849 -32.71 1.37 14.02
CA PHE A 849 -32.48 -0.05 13.75
C PHE A 849 -31.46 -0.59 14.75
N TRP A 850 -31.72 -1.77 15.31
CA TRP A 850 -30.78 -2.50 16.18
C TRP A 850 -30.53 -3.89 15.60
N THR A 851 -29.27 -4.26 15.45
CA THR A 851 -28.86 -5.64 15.16
C THR A 851 -28.38 -6.29 16.44
N LYS A 852 -29.07 -7.35 16.86
CA LYS A 852 -28.80 -8.08 18.11
C LYS A 852 -27.91 -9.30 17.86
N TYR A 853 -27.17 -9.69 18.89
CA TYR A 853 -26.20 -10.79 18.87
C TYR A 853 -26.28 -11.57 20.19
N ASP A 854 -27.49 -11.92 20.60
CA ASP A 854 -27.80 -12.30 21.98
C ASP A 854 -27.49 -13.78 22.30
N ASP A 855 -27.29 -14.63 21.29
CA ASP A 855 -27.02 -16.05 21.45
C ASP A 855 -25.58 -16.29 21.94
N THR A 856 -25.37 -17.05 23.02
CA THR A 856 -24.01 -17.22 23.59
C THR A 856 -23.14 -18.24 22.84
N SER A 857 -23.72 -19.06 21.97
CA SER A 857 -23.04 -20.16 21.28
C SER A 857 -22.39 -19.74 19.95
N HIS A 858 -22.86 -18.68 19.30
CA HIS A 858 -22.35 -18.22 18.00
C HIS A 858 -22.24 -16.69 17.88
N LEU A 859 -21.54 -16.21 16.86
CA LEU A 859 -21.28 -14.78 16.62
C LEU A 859 -22.18 -14.16 15.55
N ASN A 860 -23.08 -14.93 14.95
CA ASN A 860 -24.05 -14.43 13.97
C ASN A 860 -25.16 -13.59 14.62
N PRO A 861 -25.79 -12.65 13.87
CA PRO A 861 -26.95 -11.87 14.34
C PRO A 861 -28.09 -12.75 14.86
N THR A 862 -28.85 -12.31 15.85
CA THR A 862 -30.02 -13.03 16.39
C THR A 862 -31.35 -12.38 16.09
N SER A 863 -31.38 -11.06 15.90
CA SER A 863 -32.58 -10.35 15.48
C SER A 863 -32.25 -8.95 14.98
N VAL A 864 -33.20 -8.36 14.25
CA VAL A 864 -33.23 -6.94 13.97
C VAL A 864 -34.48 -6.35 14.59
N GLN A 865 -34.32 -5.25 15.30
CA GLN A 865 -35.42 -4.46 15.85
C GLN A 865 -35.49 -3.12 15.11
N GLU A 866 -36.70 -2.67 14.85
CA GLU A 866 -36.98 -1.36 14.24
C GLU A 866 -37.93 -0.59 15.16
N SER A 867 -37.65 0.70 15.34
CA SER A 867 -38.62 1.67 15.83
C SER A 867 -38.72 2.75 14.79
N SER A 868 -39.94 3.12 14.43
CA SER A 868 -40.22 4.22 13.50
C SER A 868 -41.32 5.08 14.07
N GLN A 869 -41.22 6.39 13.87
CA GLN A 869 -42.35 7.27 14.11
C GLN A 869 -43.35 7.15 12.95
N VAL A 870 -44.58 6.72 13.27
CA VAL A 870 -45.75 6.97 12.44
C VAL A 870 -46.45 8.19 13.02
N GLN A 871 -46.80 9.16 12.17
CA GLN A 871 -47.55 10.35 12.56
C GLN A 871 -48.78 9.98 13.43
N PRO A 872 -49.11 10.73 14.52
CA PRO A 872 -48.70 12.11 14.83
C PRO A 872 -47.41 12.29 15.69
N PRO A 873 -46.87 13.52 15.84
CA PRO A 873 -45.45 13.82 16.13
C PRO A 873 -44.84 13.49 17.51
N ASN A 874 -45.50 12.73 18.40
CA ASN A 874 -44.99 12.51 19.77
C ASN A 874 -45.06 11.05 20.24
N TYR A 875 -45.27 10.10 19.33
CA TYR A 875 -45.26 8.67 19.66
C TYR A 875 -44.03 7.99 19.05
N ILE A 876 -43.03 7.70 19.88
CA ILE A 876 -42.00 6.72 19.52
C ILE A 876 -42.66 5.35 19.70
N ALA A 877 -42.94 4.66 18.59
CA ALA A 877 -43.42 3.29 18.68
C ALA A 877 -42.39 2.44 19.45
N GLU A 878 -42.86 1.60 20.38
CA GLU A 878 -42.01 0.59 21.00
C GLU A 878 -41.24 -0.16 19.91
N SER A 879 -39.95 -0.43 20.15
CA SER A 879 -39.13 -1.14 19.17
C SER A 879 -39.77 -2.50 18.89
N LYS A 880 -40.18 -2.73 17.64
CA LYS A 880 -40.73 -4.01 17.20
C LYS A 880 -39.58 -4.86 16.65
N THR A 881 -39.49 -6.12 17.07
CA THR A 881 -38.64 -7.08 16.36
C THR A 881 -39.21 -7.28 14.96
N VAL A 882 -38.42 -6.91 13.94
CA VAL A 882 -38.83 -7.04 12.53
C VAL A 882 -38.40 -8.37 11.93
N VAL A 883 -37.33 -8.96 12.46
CA VAL A 883 -36.91 -10.32 12.13
C VAL A 883 -36.14 -10.94 13.30
N THR A 884 -36.36 -12.22 13.55
CA THR A 884 -35.58 -13.05 14.48
C THR A 884 -34.87 -14.14 13.69
N TYR A 885 -33.56 -14.26 13.83
CA TYR A 885 -32.75 -15.33 13.24
C TYR A 885 -32.60 -16.45 14.27
N THR A 886 -33.25 -17.58 14.04
CA THR A 886 -33.41 -18.62 15.06
C THR A 886 -32.40 -19.75 14.94
N SER A 887 -31.82 -19.99 13.76
CA SER A 887 -30.83 -21.06 13.57
C SER A 887 -29.86 -20.80 12.43
N TYR A 888 -28.65 -21.34 12.60
CA TYR A 888 -27.54 -21.30 11.65
C TYR A 888 -26.94 -22.70 11.49
N ASP A 889 -26.33 -22.98 10.34
CA ASP A 889 -25.52 -24.18 10.16
C ASP A 889 -24.10 -24.02 10.72
N ASN A 890 -23.26 -25.05 10.55
CA ASN A 890 -21.89 -25.06 11.07
C ASN A 890 -20.91 -24.18 10.26
N LYS A 891 -21.35 -23.59 9.14
CA LYS A 891 -20.60 -22.59 8.36
C LYS A 891 -21.13 -21.17 8.59
N GLY A 892 -22.11 -21.02 9.47
CA GLY A 892 -22.76 -19.75 9.78
C GLY A 892 -23.77 -19.32 8.75
N ASN A 893 -24.23 -20.21 7.86
CA ASN A 893 -25.33 -19.88 6.96
C ASN A 893 -26.66 -19.91 7.71
N LEU A 894 -27.55 -18.95 7.45
CA LEU A 894 -28.88 -18.91 8.09
C LEU A 894 -29.74 -20.08 7.63
N LEU A 895 -30.32 -20.80 8.58
CA LEU A 895 -31.25 -21.91 8.34
C LEU A 895 -32.71 -21.47 8.53
N GLU A 896 -33.00 -20.58 9.47
CA GLU A 896 -34.36 -20.09 9.71
C GLU A 896 -34.36 -18.65 10.24
N TYR A 897 -35.34 -17.88 9.76
CA TYR A 897 -35.76 -16.65 10.41
C TYR A 897 -37.27 -16.57 10.57
N ILE A 898 -37.73 -15.77 11.52
CA ILE A 898 -39.14 -15.48 11.78
C ILE A 898 -39.35 -13.98 11.57
N ASP A 899 -40.28 -13.61 10.71
CA ASP A 899 -40.58 -12.22 10.41
C ASP A 899 -41.47 -11.55 11.49
N SER A 900 -41.81 -10.29 11.25
CA SER A 900 -42.62 -9.49 12.18
C SER A 900 -44.09 -9.93 12.28
N GLU A 901 -44.53 -10.86 11.42
CA GLU A 901 -45.86 -11.48 11.40
C GLU A 901 -45.83 -12.88 12.06
N ASN A 902 -44.70 -13.26 12.67
CA ASN A 902 -44.43 -14.58 13.24
C ASN A 902 -44.46 -15.73 12.21
N ILE A 903 -44.18 -15.42 10.94
CA ILE A 903 -44.11 -16.42 9.88
C ILE A 903 -42.66 -16.91 9.78
N PRO A 904 -42.37 -18.20 10.04
CA PRO A 904 -41.04 -18.75 9.86
C PRO A 904 -40.73 -18.91 8.38
N THR A 905 -39.49 -18.61 8.01
CA THR A 905 -38.93 -18.91 6.70
C THR A 905 -37.68 -19.74 6.88
N THR A 906 -37.70 -20.95 6.31
CA THR A 906 -36.56 -21.86 6.30
C THR A 906 -35.76 -21.72 5.01
N ILE A 907 -34.42 -21.72 5.14
CA ILE A 907 -33.48 -21.79 4.02
C ILE A 907 -32.73 -23.11 4.10
N VAL A 908 -32.75 -23.86 3.01
CA VAL A 908 -32.07 -25.15 2.90
C VAL A 908 -30.81 -24.97 2.08
N TRP A 909 -29.67 -25.39 2.61
CA TRP A 909 -28.37 -25.29 1.94
C TRP A 909 -27.93 -26.63 1.38
N GLY A 910 -27.54 -26.62 0.11
CA GLY A 910 -27.00 -27.75 -0.63
C GLY A 910 -25.58 -27.48 -1.11
N TYR A 911 -25.09 -28.30 -2.04
CA TYR A 911 -23.75 -28.17 -2.63
C TYR A 911 -22.66 -28.08 -1.53
N ASN A 912 -22.71 -29.02 -0.57
CA ASN A 912 -21.87 -29.05 0.63
C ASN A 912 -21.99 -27.80 1.51
N GLN A 913 -23.22 -27.28 1.69
CA GLN A 913 -23.55 -26.09 2.50
C GLN A 913 -22.90 -24.81 1.96
N THR A 914 -22.89 -24.64 0.63
CA THR A 914 -22.31 -23.45 -0.02
C THR A 914 -23.35 -22.61 -0.76
N LEU A 915 -24.48 -23.20 -1.16
CA LEU A 915 -25.52 -22.54 -1.95
C LEU A 915 -26.92 -22.92 -1.44
N PRO A 916 -27.89 -21.97 -1.42
CA PRO A 916 -29.25 -22.24 -0.97
C PRO A 916 -30.05 -22.98 -2.05
N ILE A 917 -30.60 -24.16 -1.76
CA ILE A 917 -31.37 -24.99 -2.70
C ILE A 917 -32.89 -24.88 -2.54
N ALA A 918 -33.35 -24.38 -1.39
CA ALA A 918 -34.77 -24.09 -1.18
C ALA A 918 -34.98 -22.94 -0.18
N LYS A 919 -36.02 -22.13 -0.41
CA LYS A 919 -36.60 -21.16 0.52
C LYS A 919 -38.05 -21.58 0.77
N ILE A 920 -38.41 -21.80 2.03
CA ILE A 920 -39.72 -22.34 2.45
C ILE A 920 -40.36 -21.36 3.43
N GLU A 921 -41.33 -20.59 2.96
CA GLU A 921 -42.05 -19.59 3.77
C GLU A 921 -43.29 -20.23 4.40
N GLY A 922 -43.46 -20.03 5.71
CA GLY A 922 -44.50 -20.61 6.56
C GLY A 922 -44.09 -21.90 7.28
N GLY A 923 -42.98 -22.54 6.90
CA GLY A 923 -42.49 -23.78 7.50
C GLY A 923 -41.29 -23.56 8.40
N SER A 924 -41.35 -24.03 9.64
CA SER A 924 -40.20 -24.00 10.56
C SER A 924 -39.21 -25.13 10.28
N TYR A 925 -37.92 -24.87 10.45
CA TYR A 925 -36.83 -25.81 10.16
C TYR A 925 -37.03 -27.12 10.94
N ALA A 926 -37.42 -27.03 12.21
CA ALA A 926 -37.72 -28.19 13.04
C ALA A 926 -38.81 -29.08 12.42
N SER A 927 -39.90 -28.50 11.90
CA SER A 927 -41.01 -29.26 11.32
C SER A 927 -40.66 -29.93 10.00
N ILE A 928 -39.79 -29.29 9.19
CA ILE A 928 -39.50 -29.73 7.83
C ILE A 928 -38.18 -30.49 7.66
N SER A 929 -37.25 -30.38 8.63
CA SER A 929 -35.88 -30.94 8.57
C SER A 929 -35.82 -32.42 8.18
N GLN A 930 -36.76 -33.24 8.67
CA GLN A 930 -36.88 -34.66 8.34
C GLN A 930 -37.09 -34.96 6.85
N TYR A 931 -37.55 -33.98 6.06
CA TYR A 931 -37.84 -34.13 4.63
C TYR A 931 -36.73 -33.56 3.72
N LEU A 932 -35.71 -32.91 4.29
CA LEU A 932 -34.70 -32.17 3.52
C LEU A 932 -33.53 -33.03 3.05
N GLN A 933 -33.28 -34.17 3.71
CA GLN A 933 -32.06 -34.96 3.50
C GLN A 933 -31.89 -35.44 2.05
N ASP A 934 -33.00 -35.78 1.38
CA ASP A 934 -32.96 -36.27 -0.01
C ASP A 934 -32.49 -35.16 -0.98
N ILE A 935 -33.05 -33.95 -0.88
CA ILE A 935 -32.65 -32.82 -1.74
C ILE A 935 -31.22 -32.36 -1.45
N ILE A 936 -30.79 -32.38 -0.18
CA ILE A 936 -29.42 -32.04 0.21
C ILE A 936 -28.45 -33.06 -0.40
N SER A 937 -28.71 -34.36 -0.21
CA SER A 937 -27.84 -35.43 -0.71
C SER A 937 -27.72 -35.40 -2.23
N LYS A 938 -28.82 -35.16 -2.95
CA LYS A 938 -28.81 -35.04 -4.41
C LYS A 938 -28.11 -33.77 -4.88
N SER A 939 -28.24 -32.65 -4.17
CA SER A 939 -27.50 -31.43 -4.51
C SER A 939 -25.99 -31.58 -4.33
N ASN A 940 -25.55 -32.38 -3.36
CA ASN A 940 -24.13 -32.68 -3.14
C ASN A 940 -23.56 -33.65 -4.18
N LEU A 941 -24.39 -34.21 -5.05
CA LEU A 941 -24.01 -35.06 -6.18
C LEU A 941 -24.27 -34.37 -7.52
N ASP A 942 -24.74 -33.13 -7.51
CA ASP A 942 -25.12 -32.41 -8.71
C ASP A 942 -23.90 -31.81 -9.43
N VAL A 943 -23.43 -32.49 -10.47
CA VAL A 943 -22.24 -32.16 -11.26
C VAL A 943 -22.53 -31.93 -12.74
N ASP A 944 -23.66 -32.41 -13.26
CA ASP A 944 -24.04 -32.31 -14.66
C ASP A 944 -25.56 -32.27 -14.85
N ALA A 945 -26.03 -32.14 -16.10
CA ALA A 945 -27.45 -32.06 -16.40
C ALA A 945 -28.27 -33.30 -15.96
N THR A 946 -27.65 -34.48 -15.87
CA THR A 946 -28.31 -35.72 -15.46
C THR A 946 -28.52 -35.76 -13.95
N SER A 947 -27.48 -35.40 -13.19
CA SER A 947 -27.59 -35.26 -11.74
C SER A 947 -28.48 -34.08 -11.36
N GLU A 948 -28.45 -33.00 -12.12
CA GLU A 948 -29.30 -31.83 -11.92
C GLU A 948 -30.77 -32.23 -12.09
N GLN A 949 -31.10 -32.99 -13.13
CA GLN A 949 -32.46 -33.49 -13.32
C GLN A 949 -32.91 -34.38 -12.16
N THR A 950 -31.99 -35.15 -11.56
CA THR A 950 -32.26 -35.97 -10.38
C THR A 950 -32.56 -35.10 -9.15
N LEU A 951 -31.81 -34.01 -8.95
CA LEU A 951 -32.06 -33.01 -7.92
C LEU A 951 -33.40 -32.30 -8.15
N ILE A 952 -33.66 -31.84 -9.38
CA ILE A 952 -34.92 -31.19 -9.78
C ILE A 952 -36.11 -32.09 -9.45
N ASN A 953 -36.05 -33.38 -9.78
CA ASN A 953 -37.12 -34.33 -9.47
C ASN A 953 -37.37 -34.45 -7.96
N ALA A 954 -36.31 -34.42 -7.15
CA ALA A 954 -36.42 -34.45 -5.69
C ALA A 954 -36.99 -33.14 -5.12
N LEU A 955 -36.58 -31.99 -5.66
CA LEU A 955 -37.13 -30.68 -5.31
C LEU A 955 -38.63 -30.61 -5.64
N ASP A 956 -39.03 -31.12 -6.81
CA ASP A 956 -40.45 -31.20 -7.20
C ASP A 956 -41.24 -32.18 -6.31
N ALA A 957 -40.64 -33.30 -5.91
CA ALA A 957 -41.25 -34.25 -4.99
C ALA A 957 -41.47 -33.63 -3.61
N LEU A 958 -40.51 -32.85 -3.10
CA LEU A 958 -40.65 -32.10 -1.86
C LEU A 958 -41.80 -31.08 -1.97
N ARG A 959 -41.87 -30.33 -3.06
CA ARG A 959 -42.94 -29.33 -3.30
C ARG A 959 -44.34 -29.94 -3.38
N LYS A 960 -44.45 -31.18 -3.86
CA LYS A 960 -45.73 -31.92 -4.00
C LYS A 960 -46.11 -32.73 -2.76
N LYS A 961 -45.27 -32.75 -1.73
CA LYS A 961 -45.51 -33.55 -0.53
C LYS A 961 -46.73 -33.00 0.23
N ALA A 962 -47.61 -33.87 0.69
CA ALA A 962 -48.86 -33.45 1.33
C ALA A 962 -48.63 -32.54 2.55
N GLU A 963 -47.55 -32.79 3.30
CA GLU A 963 -47.14 -32.02 4.47
C GLU A 963 -46.55 -30.63 4.12
N MET A 964 -46.29 -30.36 2.84
CA MET A 964 -45.71 -29.12 2.33
C MET A 964 -46.72 -28.19 1.66
N ASN A 965 -47.98 -28.65 1.47
CA ASN A 965 -49.01 -27.95 0.71
C ASN A 965 -49.38 -26.55 1.25
N SER A 966 -49.12 -26.30 2.54
CA SER A 966 -49.40 -25.01 3.19
C SER A 966 -48.27 -23.98 3.06
N TYR A 967 -47.11 -24.34 2.49
CA TYR A 967 -45.92 -23.51 2.47
C TYR A 967 -45.63 -22.96 1.07
N GLN A 968 -45.07 -21.74 1.00
CA GLN A 968 -44.57 -21.20 -0.26
C GLN A 968 -43.12 -21.64 -0.44
N ILE A 969 -42.88 -22.45 -1.46
CA ILE A 969 -41.58 -23.09 -1.68
C ILE A 969 -40.98 -22.59 -2.99
N THR A 970 -39.84 -21.91 -2.87
CA THR A 970 -38.96 -21.60 -4.00
C THR A 970 -37.77 -22.52 -3.97
N THR A 971 -37.43 -23.17 -5.09
CA THR A 971 -36.26 -24.06 -5.18
C THR A 971 -35.28 -23.59 -6.25
N TYR A 972 -34.01 -23.94 -6.03
CA TYR A 972 -32.89 -23.49 -6.85
C TYR A 972 -31.96 -24.67 -7.19
N THR A 973 -31.40 -24.65 -8.40
CA THR A 973 -30.25 -25.48 -8.80
C THR A 973 -29.13 -24.59 -9.34
N TYR A 974 -27.89 -25.08 -9.32
CA TYR A 974 -26.72 -24.29 -9.66
C TYR A 974 -25.68 -25.09 -10.42
N ASN A 975 -24.90 -24.36 -11.21
CA ASN A 975 -23.53 -24.74 -11.51
C ASN A 975 -22.62 -23.95 -10.54
N PRO A 976 -22.02 -24.59 -9.51
CA PRO A 976 -21.19 -23.88 -8.54
C PRO A 976 -20.09 -23.05 -9.21
N LEU A 977 -19.84 -21.84 -8.68
CA LEU A 977 -18.94 -20.80 -9.24
C LEU A 977 -19.37 -20.15 -10.57
N ILE A 978 -20.41 -20.64 -11.23
CA ILE A 978 -20.97 -20.04 -12.46
C ILE A 978 -22.23 -19.25 -12.13
N GLY A 979 -23.22 -19.90 -11.51
CA GLY A 979 -24.49 -19.27 -11.17
C GLY A 979 -25.65 -20.24 -11.06
N VAL A 980 -26.84 -19.68 -10.82
CA VAL A 980 -28.10 -20.43 -10.75
C VAL A 980 -28.46 -20.98 -12.13
N THR A 981 -28.92 -22.21 -12.22
CA THR A 981 -29.33 -22.89 -13.46
C THR A 981 -30.85 -23.02 -13.55
N THR A 982 -31.54 -23.22 -12.43
CA THR A 982 -33.00 -23.13 -12.38
C THR A 982 -33.50 -22.39 -11.14
N ILE A 983 -34.61 -21.69 -11.29
CA ILE A 983 -35.40 -21.14 -10.19
C ILE A 983 -36.84 -21.62 -10.38
N THR A 984 -37.39 -22.30 -9.39
CA THR A 984 -38.81 -22.70 -9.39
C THR A 984 -39.54 -21.95 -8.28
N PRO A 985 -40.24 -20.84 -8.60
CA PRO A 985 -41.02 -20.06 -7.63
C PRO A 985 -42.22 -20.84 -7.08
N PRO A 986 -42.93 -20.32 -6.05
CA PRO A 986 -44.07 -21.00 -5.44
C PRO A 986 -45.19 -21.33 -6.45
N SER A 987 -45.34 -20.53 -7.51
CA SER A 987 -46.28 -20.79 -8.61
C SER A 987 -46.00 -22.09 -9.38
N GLY A 988 -44.78 -22.62 -9.29
CA GLY A 988 -44.34 -23.82 -10.02
C GLY A 988 -43.89 -23.59 -11.46
N ILE A 989 -43.96 -22.36 -11.96
CA ILE A 989 -43.47 -22.03 -13.30
C ILE A 989 -41.95 -21.87 -13.24
N ARG A 990 -41.22 -22.93 -13.59
CA ARG A 990 -39.76 -22.95 -13.55
C ARG A 990 -39.14 -22.03 -14.60
N GLU A 991 -38.14 -21.29 -14.16
CA GLU A 991 -37.20 -20.55 -15.00
C GLU A 991 -35.89 -21.32 -15.13
N LYS A 992 -35.31 -21.34 -16.33
CA LYS A 992 -34.00 -21.91 -16.62
C LYS A 992 -33.05 -20.82 -17.11
N TYR A 993 -31.85 -20.81 -16.55
CA TYR A 993 -30.81 -19.82 -16.76
C TYR A 993 -29.68 -20.44 -17.59
N ILE A 994 -29.39 -19.84 -18.73
CA ILE A 994 -28.43 -20.35 -19.71
C ILE A 994 -27.25 -19.41 -19.79
N TYR A 995 -26.06 -19.96 -19.65
CA TYR A 995 -24.79 -19.24 -19.72
C TYR A 995 -24.05 -19.59 -21.01
N ASP A 996 -23.24 -18.66 -21.50
CA ASP A 996 -22.27 -18.96 -22.56
C ASP A 996 -21.02 -19.67 -21.99
N SER A 997 -20.08 -20.02 -22.87
CA SER A 997 -18.76 -20.54 -22.48
C SER A 997 -17.96 -19.54 -21.62
N SER A 998 -18.41 -18.29 -21.58
CA SER A 998 -17.95 -17.16 -20.76
C SER A 998 -18.31 -17.24 -19.29
N ASN A 999 -19.21 -18.15 -18.93
CA ASN A 999 -19.96 -18.15 -17.67
C ASN A 999 -20.82 -16.88 -17.49
N ARG A 1000 -21.29 -16.28 -18.60
CA ARG A 1000 -22.16 -15.11 -18.57
C ARG A 1000 -23.58 -15.49 -18.96
N LEU A 1001 -24.58 -14.94 -18.27
CA LEU A 1001 -25.98 -15.26 -18.52
C LEU A 1001 -26.46 -14.71 -19.87
N ILE A 1002 -26.73 -15.58 -20.84
CA ILE A 1002 -27.25 -15.19 -22.15
C ILE A 1002 -28.78 -15.25 -22.23
N GLN A 1003 -29.44 -16.19 -21.56
CA GLN A 1003 -30.89 -16.36 -21.65
C GLN A 1003 -31.51 -16.83 -20.33
N VAL A 1004 -32.76 -16.39 -20.10
CA VAL A 1004 -33.67 -16.94 -19.11
C VAL A 1004 -34.91 -17.40 -19.87
N ILE A 1005 -35.26 -18.68 -19.74
CA ILE A 1005 -36.40 -19.30 -20.43
C ILE A 1005 -37.37 -19.93 -19.43
N ASP A 1006 -38.64 -20.08 -19.80
CA ASP A 1006 -39.61 -20.86 -19.03
C ASP A 1006 -39.54 -22.37 -19.37
N ILE A 1007 -40.35 -23.17 -18.66
CA ILE A 1007 -40.45 -24.62 -18.86
C ILE A 1007 -40.93 -25.03 -20.27
N ASN A 1008 -41.61 -24.14 -21.00
CA ASN A 1008 -42.08 -24.38 -22.37
C ASN A 1008 -41.05 -23.91 -23.41
N GLY A 1009 -39.86 -23.45 -22.98
CA GLY A 1009 -38.83 -22.92 -23.87
C GLY A 1009 -39.07 -21.49 -24.32
N LYS A 1010 -40.04 -20.77 -23.75
CA LYS A 1010 -40.27 -19.36 -24.06
C LYS A 1010 -39.22 -18.50 -23.40
N VAL A 1011 -38.55 -17.66 -24.18
CA VAL A 1011 -37.58 -16.67 -23.68
C VAL A 1011 -38.30 -15.62 -22.84
N LEU A 1012 -37.91 -15.51 -21.57
CA LEU A 1012 -38.37 -14.49 -20.62
C LEU A 1012 -37.45 -13.28 -20.63
N LYS A 1013 -36.14 -13.52 -20.73
CA LYS A 1013 -35.10 -12.50 -20.82
C LYS A 1013 -33.97 -13.01 -21.69
N GLU A 1014 -33.45 -12.17 -22.56
CA GLU A 1014 -32.26 -12.45 -23.36
C GLU A 1014 -31.26 -11.31 -23.18
N ASN A 1015 -30.01 -11.66 -22.92
CA ASN A 1015 -28.91 -10.73 -22.90
C ASN A 1015 -28.05 -10.99 -24.13
N GLN A 1016 -28.05 -10.04 -25.05
CA GLN A 1016 -27.07 -10.03 -26.11
C GLN A 1016 -25.86 -9.24 -25.64
N TYR A 1017 -24.74 -9.95 -25.49
CA TYR A 1017 -23.45 -9.33 -25.26
C TYR A 1017 -22.90 -8.83 -26.59
N ASN A 1018 -23.54 -7.77 -27.10
CA ASN A 1018 -23.13 -7.10 -28.33
C ASN A 1018 -21.89 -6.28 -28.02
N TYR A 1019 -20.74 -6.88 -28.28
CA TYR A 1019 -19.52 -6.11 -28.48
C TYR A 1019 -19.75 -5.26 -29.71
N LYS A 1020 -19.74 -3.93 -29.54
CA LYS A 1020 -19.98 -2.96 -30.61
C LYS A 1020 -19.11 -3.37 -31.81
N HIS A 1021 -19.77 -3.86 -32.86
CA HIS A 1021 -19.16 -4.47 -34.03
C HIS A 1021 -18.40 -3.47 -34.86
#